data_AF-A0A1I0KUL5-F1
#
_entry.id   AF-A0A1I0KUL5-F1
#
_cell.length_a   1.000
_cell.length_b   1.000
_cell.length_c   1.000
_cell.angle_alpha   90.00
_cell.angle_beta   90.00
_cell.angle_gamma   90.00
#
_symmetry.space_group_name_H-M   'P 1'
#
loop_
_entity.id
_entity.type
_entity.pdbx_description
1 polymer ?
#
loop_
_entity_poly.entity_id
_entity_poly.type
_entity_poly.pdbx_seq_one_letter_code
_entity_poly.pdbx_strand_id
1 'polypeptide(L)'
;MHRTPQKKPLFLALSFWAGLAGCTSQDGEEKTVNSGAEMRNAERCEVIPPFTGNFDPELEWAWSGSLLMPSHDQVMMTPVVVEVNGDGIPDVVFNTFSGAEYTKNGILRAISGNDGHDLWAVTDPAQRVNPGANIAAGDIDNDGLVEICTVGQNANELLCFENTGALKFRAVTSQTANYGAPAFADLNGDGRTEILLAADVFDSQGKLLWTRGSASPFPFAADIDQDGSQEVIIGGRVYFADGTLKCSGGAPESFSAVGNFDSDPRGEIVLVNAGVVSVMDDNCATLWSKPVPGGGGGAPNVADFDNDGQPEIGVAGRAFYSVFETNGGVKWSSPTQDFSSQVTGSSTFDFEGDGRSEVIYGDEVRLRIYDGATGAIRFNVPHASGTIYENPVIVDVDGDNNAEIVMPANNYAFQGPTGIRVFRDKRDGWVNTRRIWNQHAYSVTNVNEDGSIPAHPTTNWLTPGLNTFRSNSQGTGTTSPFAASDLVASEVTASCDSTTEQVTLSAHVRNQGDSAASAGLKVAFFRGNPAQGGTLLGVATIANVLPSQGSATATITLNPIPGGLAEVFVAADNDGTGIGREQECREDNNTASAQVSLACSRCAEIRLNDANLFLLENYTGGHDVQGKVAAGGNIEMTDFAVGAGLPDTDTANTLVAGKNLTLSRGGVWGEAWYGSHYSADMAVVYSRGIATQGTPINFAARFSELRRLSSRLAGLTANGTTTRESWGGVMLTGTDSNVNIFDLSADTFNGAVLWSIHAPAGSFVVVNIRGASASFNSFSIAFSGGINQHRVLYNFVDAESITAQGFGFWGTVLAPYAHVSFNNGSWDGGIYARSLTGNAEGHINPLDPRDICE
;
A
#
# COMPACT_ATOMS: atom_id res chain seq x y z
N MET A 1 47.73 -6.99 50.70
CA MET A 1 47.70 -8.34 51.32
C MET A 1 46.27 -8.65 51.75
N HIS A 2 45.83 -9.92 51.68
CA HIS A 2 44.42 -10.30 51.86
C HIS A 2 43.89 -10.16 53.30
N ARG A 3 42.57 -9.96 53.47
CA ARG A 3 41.62 -11.05 53.83
C ARG A 3 40.13 -10.63 53.81
N THR A 4 39.27 -11.65 53.76
CA THR A 4 37.79 -11.68 53.62
C THR A 4 37.02 -11.57 54.95
N PRO A 5 35.70 -11.28 54.89
CA PRO A 5 34.68 -12.15 55.54
C PRO A 5 33.34 -12.24 54.73
N GLN A 6 32.25 -12.92 55.13
CA GLN A 6 31.97 -14.27 55.70
C GLN A 6 30.41 -14.52 55.66
N LYS A 7 29.89 -15.76 55.83
CA LYS A 7 28.46 -16.13 55.58
C LYS A 7 27.60 -16.46 56.84
N LYS A 8 26.36 -15.93 56.91
CA LYS A 8 25.06 -16.50 57.45
C LYS A 8 25.05 -17.08 58.92
N PRO A 9 23.95 -17.69 59.49
CA PRO A 9 22.48 -17.68 59.21
C PRO A 9 21.58 -17.36 60.45
N LEU A 10 20.23 -17.35 60.30
CA LEU A 10 19.26 -18.09 61.18
C LEU A 10 17.80 -18.15 60.62
N PHE A 11 16.88 -18.82 61.35
CA PHE A 11 15.50 -19.20 60.96
C PHE A 11 14.51 -19.15 62.17
N LEU A 12 13.22 -19.48 61.95
CA LEU A 12 12.03 -19.61 62.86
C LEU A 12 11.04 -18.41 62.86
N ALA A 13 9.71 -18.56 63.05
CA ALA A 13 8.77 -19.70 62.94
C ALA A 13 7.29 -19.24 63.05
N LEU A 14 6.35 -20.08 62.57
CA LEU A 14 4.88 -20.25 62.85
C LEU A 14 4.11 -19.15 63.64
N SER A 15 2.84 -18.83 63.33
CA SER A 15 1.68 -19.76 63.48
C SER A 15 0.34 -19.30 62.86
N PHE A 16 -0.60 -20.25 62.72
CA PHE A 16 -2.01 -20.07 62.24
C PHE A 16 -2.96 -19.46 63.29
N TRP A 17 -4.05 -18.81 62.83
CA TRP A 17 -5.45 -19.23 63.07
C TRP A 17 -6.44 -18.51 62.14
N ALA A 18 -7.72 -18.93 62.12
CA ALA A 18 -8.73 -18.48 61.14
C ALA A 18 -10.13 -18.29 61.77
N GLY A 19 -11.04 -17.57 61.09
CA GLY A 19 -12.49 -17.74 61.29
C GLY A 19 -13.41 -16.52 61.18
N LEU A 20 -14.29 -16.55 60.16
CA LEU A 20 -15.73 -16.21 60.22
C LEU A 20 -16.21 -14.76 60.50
N ALA A 21 -16.55 -14.07 59.41
CA ALA A 21 -17.89 -13.54 59.07
C ALA A 21 -18.80 -12.87 60.14
N GLY A 22 -19.29 -11.66 59.82
CA GLY A 22 -20.41 -11.01 60.52
C GLY A 22 -20.80 -9.64 59.91
N CYS A 23 -22.10 -9.31 59.92
CA CYS A 23 -22.69 -8.07 59.40
C CYS A 23 -23.93 -7.70 60.27
N THR A 24 -24.57 -6.53 60.22
CA THR A 24 -24.45 -5.32 59.37
C THR A 24 -24.05 -4.09 60.26
N SER A 25 -24.35 -2.79 60.07
CA SER A 25 -25.19 -1.98 59.15
C SER A 25 -24.84 -0.49 59.18
N GLN A 26 -25.03 0.20 58.05
CA GLN A 26 -25.46 1.61 57.89
C GLN A 26 -24.59 2.80 58.38
N ASP A 27 -24.47 3.75 57.45
CA ASP A 27 -24.56 5.21 57.57
C ASP A 27 -23.68 5.96 58.60
N GLY A 28 -22.78 6.87 58.21
CA GLY A 28 -22.36 7.27 56.85
C GLY A 28 -21.61 8.60 56.85
N GLU A 29 -20.61 8.75 55.98
CA GLU A 29 -19.89 10.02 55.76
C GLU A 29 -19.53 10.16 54.27
N GLU A 30 -19.55 11.38 53.72
CA GLU A 30 -19.61 11.62 52.28
C GLU A 30 -18.30 12.18 51.70
N LYS A 31 -17.85 11.60 50.58
CA LYS A 31 -16.87 12.15 49.61
C LYS A 31 -15.49 12.58 50.14
N THR A 32 -14.53 11.67 49.98
CA THR A 32 -13.32 11.99 49.19
C THR A 32 -13.31 11.13 47.93
N VAL A 33 -13.62 11.74 46.78
CA VAL A 33 -13.47 11.07 45.48
C VAL A 33 -11.99 11.07 45.13
N ASN A 34 -11.31 9.96 45.44
CA ASN A 34 -10.00 9.69 44.88
C ASN A 34 -10.20 8.84 43.63
N SER A 35 -10.03 9.45 42.45
CA SER A 35 -10.25 8.79 41.16
C SER A 35 -9.12 7.82 40.85
N GLY A 36 -9.15 6.64 41.46
CA GLY A 36 -8.37 5.50 41.02
C GLY A 36 -8.81 5.13 39.61
N ALA A 37 -7.98 5.44 38.62
CA ALA A 37 -8.18 4.95 37.27
C ALA A 37 -7.95 3.44 37.29
N GLU A 38 -9.03 2.67 37.15
CA GLU A 38 -8.91 1.28 36.69
C GLU A 38 -8.32 1.32 35.29
N MET A 39 -7.00 1.16 35.19
CA MET A 39 -6.40 0.74 33.93
C MET A 39 -6.93 -0.65 33.65
N ARG A 40 -7.98 -0.71 32.83
CA ARG A 40 -8.28 -1.93 32.09
C ARG A 40 -7.03 -2.24 31.29
N ASN A 41 -6.38 -3.37 31.56
CA ASN A 41 -5.58 -3.98 30.52
C ASN A 41 -6.49 -4.13 29.31
N ALA A 42 -6.01 -3.74 28.13
CA ALA A 42 -6.63 -4.24 26.91
C ALA A 42 -6.54 -5.77 26.96
N GLU A 43 -7.64 -6.44 26.64
CA GLU A 43 -7.55 -7.85 26.23
C GLU A 43 -6.74 -7.85 24.94
N ARG A 44 -5.63 -8.59 24.92
CA ARG A 44 -4.82 -8.72 23.71
C ARG A 44 -5.62 -9.42 22.62
N CYS A 45 -5.38 -9.04 21.38
CA CYS A 45 -5.89 -9.72 20.21
C CYS A 45 -4.94 -10.87 19.86
N GLU A 46 -5.16 -12.03 20.48
CA GLU A 46 -4.34 -13.22 20.32
C GLU A 46 -5.18 -14.43 19.86
N VAL A 47 -4.67 -15.20 18.90
CA VAL A 47 -5.22 -16.50 18.49
C VAL A 47 -4.30 -17.61 19.02
N ILE A 48 -4.75 -18.28 20.08
CA ILE A 48 -3.95 -19.26 20.83
C ILE A 48 -4.32 -20.69 20.40
N PRO A 49 -3.36 -21.64 20.29
CA PRO A 49 -3.61 -23.04 19.97
C PRO A 49 -4.73 -23.70 20.80
N PRO A 50 -5.49 -24.67 20.23
CA PRO A 50 -5.29 -25.29 18.92
C PRO A 50 -6.00 -24.54 17.79
N PHE A 51 -5.25 -24.15 16.75
CA PHE A 51 -5.81 -23.54 15.54
C PHE A 51 -6.78 -24.51 14.83
N THR A 52 -7.96 -24.02 14.46
CA THR A 52 -9.04 -24.86 13.90
C THR A 52 -8.91 -25.13 12.41
N GLY A 53 -7.79 -25.76 12.03
CA GLY A 53 -7.70 -26.57 10.82
C GLY A 53 -6.70 -26.06 9.79
N ASN A 54 -5.81 -26.99 9.42
CA ASN A 54 -4.92 -26.97 8.26
C ASN A 54 -3.82 -25.91 8.29
N PHE A 55 -2.62 -26.38 8.62
CA PHE A 55 -1.38 -25.98 7.97
C PHE A 55 -1.54 -26.22 6.44
N ASP A 56 -1.96 -25.19 5.68
CA ASP A 56 -2.31 -25.26 4.24
C ASP A 56 -1.46 -24.28 3.40
N PRO A 57 -0.11 -24.30 3.49
CA PRO A 57 0.71 -23.31 2.81
C PRO A 57 0.54 -23.29 1.30
N GLU A 58 0.43 -22.08 0.77
CA GLU A 58 0.26 -21.81 -0.65
C GLU A 58 1.43 -20.98 -1.21
N LEU A 59 1.61 -20.99 -2.53
CA LEU A 59 2.57 -20.08 -3.17
C LEU A 59 1.95 -18.69 -3.21
N GLU A 60 2.62 -17.74 -2.59
CA GLU A 60 2.19 -16.35 -2.59
C GLU A 60 2.70 -15.64 -3.86
N TRP A 61 4.02 -15.48 -3.96
CA TRP A 61 4.69 -14.92 -5.13
C TRP A 61 5.95 -15.71 -5.52
N ALA A 62 6.46 -15.44 -6.71
CA ALA A 62 7.70 -16.03 -7.19
C ALA A 62 8.42 -15.11 -8.20
N TRP A 63 9.65 -14.70 -7.87
CA TRP A 63 10.57 -14.12 -8.83
C TRP A 63 11.15 -15.26 -9.67
N SER A 64 10.95 -15.22 -10.99
CA SER A 64 11.42 -16.26 -11.93
C SER A 64 12.37 -15.72 -13.01
N GLY A 65 12.87 -14.50 -12.82
CA GLY A 65 13.72 -13.79 -13.78
C GLY A 65 13.45 -12.29 -13.78
N SER A 66 14.31 -11.54 -14.46
CA SER A 66 14.36 -10.07 -14.45
C SER A 66 14.57 -9.52 -15.86
N LEU A 67 14.17 -8.28 -16.13
CA LEU A 67 14.58 -7.58 -17.36
C LEU A 67 16.10 -7.26 -17.38
N LEU A 68 16.74 -7.21 -16.20
CA LEU A 68 18.18 -7.06 -16.04
C LEU A 68 18.82 -8.44 -15.99
N MET A 69 19.70 -8.72 -16.97
CA MET A 69 20.34 -10.03 -17.16
C MET A 69 19.31 -11.18 -17.23
N PRO A 70 18.38 -11.17 -18.21
CA PRO A 70 17.20 -12.06 -18.24
C PRO A 70 17.49 -13.55 -18.38
N SER A 71 18.73 -13.94 -18.69
CA SER A 71 19.14 -15.35 -18.69
C SER A 71 19.67 -15.82 -17.33
N HIS A 72 19.83 -14.92 -16.35
CA HIS A 72 20.35 -15.22 -15.01
C HIS A 72 19.18 -15.30 -14.04
N ASP A 73 18.46 -16.42 -14.13
CA ASP A 73 17.18 -16.74 -13.50
C ASP A 73 17.26 -17.90 -12.49
N GLN A 74 18.41 -18.58 -12.40
CA GLN A 74 18.63 -19.74 -11.53
C GLN A 74 19.24 -19.33 -10.18
N VAL A 75 18.79 -19.93 -9.07
CA VAL A 75 19.36 -19.74 -7.72
C VAL A 75 19.66 -21.10 -7.07
N MET A 76 20.83 -21.22 -6.43
CA MET A 76 21.29 -22.46 -5.76
C MET A 76 22.21 -22.13 -4.58
N MET A 77 21.78 -21.19 -3.75
CA MET A 77 22.42 -20.74 -2.52
C MET A 77 21.35 -20.22 -1.56
N THR A 78 21.62 -20.18 -0.25
CA THR A 78 20.66 -19.66 0.73
C THR A 78 20.57 -18.14 0.58
N PRO A 79 19.39 -17.58 0.24
CA PRO A 79 19.22 -16.12 0.22
C PRO A 79 19.41 -15.54 1.62
N VAL A 80 19.74 -14.26 1.71
CA VAL A 80 19.60 -13.50 2.96
C VAL A 80 18.41 -12.55 2.84
N VAL A 81 17.78 -12.24 3.96
CA VAL A 81 16.63 -11.34 4.02
C VAL A 81 16.95 -10.25 5.04
N VAL A 82 16.98 -9.01 4.56
CA VAL A 82 17.41 -7.79 5.26
C VAL A 82 16.75 -6.58 4.59
N GLU A 83 16.42 -5.55 5.36
CA GLU A 83 16.04 -4.23 4.82
C GLU A 83 17.23 -3.60 4.08
N VAL A 84 17.14 -3.33 2.77
CA VAL A 84 18.22 -2.64 2.01
C VAL A 84 17.80 -1.27 1.46
N ASN A 85 16.53 -0.89 1.53
CA ASN A 85 15.99 0.27 0.83
C ASN A 85 15.44 1.38 1.77
N GLY A 86 14.91 0.99 2.93
CA GLY A 86 14.43 1.87 4.00
C GLY A 86 12.93 2.16 3.99
N ASP A 87 12.10 1.32 3.36
CA ASP A 87 10.64 1.46 3.35
C ASP A 87 9.91 0.71 4.47
N GLY A 88 10.61 -0.19 5.19
CA GLY A 88 10.11 -0.97 6.32
C GLY A 88 9.76 -2.42 5.97
N ILE A 89 9.98 -2.84 4.72
CA ILE A 89 9.72 -4.19 4.22
C ILE A 89 11.07 -4.88 3.95
N PRO A 90 11.31 -6.10 4.46
CA PRO A 90 12.57 -6.80 4.22
C PRO A 90 12.78 -7.19 2.74
N ASP A 91 14.01 -7.07 2.27
CA ASP A 91 14.39 -7.34 0.89
C ASP A 91 15.16 -8.68 0.79
N VAL A 92 14.84 -9.47 -0.24
CA VAL A 92 15.48 -10.77 -0.48
C VAL A 92 16.70 -10.59 -1.36
N VAL A 93 17.89 -10.90 -0.82
CA VAL A 93 19.19 -10.69 -1.47
C VAL A 93 19.86 -12.02 -1.79
N PHE A 94 20.23 -12.23 -3.05
CA PHE A 94 20.66 -13.53 -3.56
C PHE A 94 21.58 -13.45 -4.80
N ASN A 95 22.34 -14.51 -5.04
CA ASN A 95 23.15 -14.67 -6.25
C ASN A 95 22.40 -15.48 -7.32
N THR A 96 22.48 -15.08 -8.59
CA THR A 96 21.84 -15.77 -9.73
C THR A 96 22.82 -16.23 -10.80
N PHE A 97 22.54 -17.36 -11.44
CA PHE A 97 23.30 -17.92 -12.57
C PHE A 97 22.44 -18.21 -13.79
N SER A 98 23.11 -18.53 -14.91
CA SER A 98 22.48 -18.78 -16.21
C SER A 98 22.75 -20.21 -16.68
N GLY A 99 21.70 -20.93 -17.07
CA GLY A 99 21.81 -22.34 -17.46
C GLY A 99 22.46 -23.17 -16.33
N ALA A 100 23.60 -23.81 -16.61
CA ALA A 100 24.35 -24.61 -15.64
C ALA A 100 25.64 -23.94 -15.12
N GLU A 101 25.82 -22.62 -15.30
CA GLU A 101 27.06 -21.90 -14.93
C GLU A 101 27.08 -21.50 -13.42
N TYR A 102 26.74 -22.42 -12.52
CA TYR A 102 26.55 -22.16 -11.08
C TYR A 102 27.84 -21.91 -10.26
N THR A 103 28.99 -21.69 -10.91
CA THR A 103 30.31 -21.54 -10.24
C THR A 103 31.05 -20.24 -10.54
N LYS A 104 30.52 -19.37 -11.41
CA LYS A 104 31.15 -18.12 -11.87
C LYS A 104 30.13 -17.25 -12.62
N ASN A 105 30.51 -16.04 -13.06
CA ASN A 105 29.68 -15.14 -13.88
C ASN A 105 28.30 -14.80 -13.24
N GLY A 106 28.15 -14.98 -11.93
CA GLY A 106 26.90 -14.73 -11.24
C GLY A 106 26.56 -13.23 -11.15
N ILE A 107 25.28 -12.95 -10.89
CA ILE A 107 24.75 -11.62 -10.60
C ILE A 107 24.20 -11.61 -9.18
N LEU A 108 24.69 -10.70 -8.34
CA LEU A 108 24.06 -10.36 -7.05
C LEU A 108 22.83 -9.48 -7.32
N ARG A 109 21.72 -9.76 -6.63
CA ARG A 109 20.43 -9.04 -6.76
C ARG A 109 19.82 -8.76 -5.40
N ALA A 110 18.97 -7.73 -5.34
CA ALA A 110 17.94 -7.57 -4.32
C ALA A 110 16.57 -7.43 -5.00
N ILE A 111 15.55 -8.02 -4.39
CA ILE A 111 14.12 -7.88 -4.75
C ILE A 111 13.33 -7.56 -3.49
N SER A 112 12.24 -6.79 -3.61
CA SER A 112 11.38 -6.48 -2.46
C SER A 112 10.63 -7.71 -1.97
N GLY A 113 10.53 -7.88 -0.65
CA GLY A 113 9.78 -8.99 -0.04
C GLY A 113 8.25 -8.92 -0.23
N ASN A 114 7.69 -7.73 -0.51
CA ASN A 114 6.25 -7.51 -0.70
C ASN A 114 5.66 -8.21 -1.94
N ASP A 115 6.41 -8.32 -3.04
CA ASP A 115 5.92 -8.93 -4.29
C ASP A 115 7.01 -9.53 -5.20
N GLY A 116 8.27 -9.48 -4.76
CA GLY A 116 9.42 -9.95 -5.53
C GLY A 116 9.85 -9.05 -6.68
N HIS A 117 9.45 -7.77 -6.76
CA HIS A 117 9.93 -6.88 -7.82
C HIS A 117 11.44 -6.56 -7.72
N ASP A 118 12.11 -6.39 -8.86
CA ASP A 118 13.54 -6.05 -8.92
C ASP A 118 13.82 -4.67 -8.29
N LEU A 119 14.66 -4.62 -7.24
CA LEU A 119 15.20 -3.37 -6.70
C LEU A 119 16.49 -2.98 -7.42
N TRP A 120 17.49 -3.87 -7.40
CA TRP A 120 18.76 -3.67 -8.08
C TRP A 120 19.45 -5.00 -8.45
N ALA A 121 20.40 -4.91 -9.40
CA ALA A 121 21.22 -6.05 -9.82
C ALA A 121 22.64 -5.60 -10.21
N VAL A 122 23.66 -6.27 -9.67
CA VAL A 122 25.08 -5.99 -9.93
C VAL A 122 25.48 -6.53 -11.30
N THR A 123 25.31 -5.72 -12.34
CA THR A 123 25.50 -6.14 -13.74
C THR A 123 26.93 -5.99 -14.28
N ASP A 124 27.81 -5.25 -13.61
CA ASP A 124 29.19 -5.00 -14.05
C ASP A 124 30.00 -6.31 -14.22
N PRO A 125 30.56 -6.60 -15.40
CA PRO A 125 31.46 -7.74 -15.63
C PRO A 125 32.68 -7.81 -14.68
N ALA A 126 33.13 -6.69 -14.10
CA ALA A 126 34.22 -6.66 -13.13
C ALA A 126 33.80 -7.06 -11.69
N GLN A 127 32.50 -7.14 -11.43
CA GLN A 127 31.90 -7.37 -10.10
C GLN A 127 31.13 -8.68 -10.00
N ARG A 128 31.32 -9.58 -10.98
CA ARG A 128 30.65 -10.88 -11.03
C ARG A 128 31.01 -11.76 -9.85
N VAL A 129 29.99 -12.39 -9.28
CA VAL A 129 30.05 -13.26 -8.10
C VAL A 129 30.16 -14.73 -8.49
N ASN A 130 30.48 -15.59 -7.52
CA ASN A 130 30.27 -17.02 -7.61
C ASN A 130 28.82 -17.31 -7.14
N PRO A 131 27.91 -17.75 -8.03
CA PRO A 131 26.50 -17.85 -7.71
C PRO A 131 26.10 -19.09 -6.91
N GLY A 132 27.02 -20.03 -6.70
CA GLY A 132 26.88 -21.12 -5.71
C GLY A 132 27.51 -20.77 -4.35
N ALA A 133 28.08 -19.58 -4.18
CA ALA A 133 28.47 -19.08 -2.87
C ALA A 133 27.28 -18.43 -2.15
N ASN A 134 27.31 -18.49 -0.82
CA ASN A 134 26.30 -17.88 0.03
C ASN A 134 26.68 -16.43 0.37
N ILE A 135 25.75 -15.71 0.98
CA ILE A 135 25.86 -14.29 1.32
C ILE A 135 25.85 -14.14 2.85
N ALA A 136 26.47 -13.07 3.36
CA ALA A 136 26.09 -12.45 4.63
C ALA A 136 25.73 -10.98 4.39
N ALA A 137 24.77 -10.46 5.14
CA ALA A 137 24.40 -9.06 5.16
C ALA A 137 24.23 -8.53 6.59
N GLY A 138 24.24 -7.21 6.74
CA GLY A 138 24.21 -6.51 8.03
C GLY A 138 25.13 -5.30 8.03
N ASP A 139 24.94 -4.38 8.96
CA ASP A 139 25.79 -3.19 9.13
C ASP A 139 27.19 -3.61 9.64
N ILE A 140 28.24 -3.30 8.88
CA ILE A 140 29.63 -3.64 9.27
C ILE A 140 30.50 -2.44 9.63
N ASP A 141 30.08 -1.19 9.35
CA ASP A 141 30.87 0.02 9.68
C ASP A 141 30.17 1.06 10.58
N ASN A 142 28.94 0.78 11.00
CA ASN A 142 28.04 1.54 11.88
C ASN A 142 27.50 2.84 11.26
N ASP A 143 27.10 2.82 9.98
CA ASP A 143 26.39 3.95 9.34
C ASP A 143 24.86 3.86 9.41
N GLY A 144 24.32 2.70 9.81
CA GLY A 144 22.88 2.44 9.92
C GLY A 144 22.24 1.82 8.67
N LEU A 145 23.03 1.38 7.71
CA LEU A 145 22.62 0.61 6.53
C LEU A 145 23.32 -0.75 6.52
N VAL A 146 22.77 -1.71 5.77
CA VAL A 146 23.38 -3.05 5.65
C VAL A 146 24.35 -3.15 4.48
N GLU A 147 25.52 -3.72 4.75
CA GLU A 147 26.40 -4.25 3.70
C GLU A 147 25.94 -5.62 3.24
N ILE A 148 26.34 -6.00 2.03
CA ILE A 148 26.14 -7.32 1.45
C ILE A 148 27.49 -7.89 1.01
N CYS A 149 27.96 -8.94 1.70
CA CYS A 149 29.23 -9.61 1.40
C CYS A 149 29.00 -10.99 0.75
N THR A 150 29.78 -11.29 -0.28
CA THR A 150 29.66 -12.49 -1.13
C THR A 150 31.00 -12.85 -1.77
N VAL A 151 31.10 -14.01 -2.42
CA VAL A 151 32.35 -14.48 -3.04
C VAL A 151 32.41 -14.08 -4.51
N GLY A 152 33.56 -13.55 -4.97
CA GLY A 152 33.79 -13.22 -6.39
C GLY A 152 33.86 -14.45 -7.30
N GLN A 153 33.57 -14.28 -8.60
CA GLN A 153 33.41 -15.38 -9.59
C GLN A 153 34.60 -16.34 -9.76
N ASN A 154 35.78 -15.99 -9.27
CA ASN A 154 36.99 -16.81 -9.32
C ASN A 154 37.22 -17.59 -8.01
N ALA A 155 36.32 -17.45 -7.04
CA ALA A 155 36.35 -18.07 -5.71
C ALA A 155 37.59 -17.73 -4.85
N ASN A 156 38.34 -16.68 -5.18
CA ASN A 156 39.52 -16.21 -4.46
C ASN A 156 39.44 -14.73 -4.04
N GLU A 157 38.23 -14.15 -4.06
CA GLU A 157 37.94 -12.78 -3.66
C GLU A 157 36.69 -12.75 -2.78
N LEU A 158 36.75 -11.99 -1.69
CA LEU A 158 35.57 -11.47 -0.98
C LEU A 158 35.18 -10.15 -1.65
N LEU A 159 33.91 -10.01 -2.03
CA LEU A 159 33.33 -8.77 -2.54
C LEU A 159 32.26 -8.31 -1.56
N CYS A 160 32.32 -7.06 -1.12
CA CYS A 160 31.32 -6.46 -0.25
C CYS A 160 30.75 -5.19 -0.89
N PHE A 161 29.44 -5.04 -0.79
CA PHE A 161 28.62 -4.04 -1.45
C PHE A 161 27.84 -3.22 -0.42
N GLU A 162 27.61 -1.94 -0.69
CA GLU A 162 26.64 -1.11 0.04
C GLU A 162 25.22 -1.66 -0.19
N ASN A 163 24.26 -1.28 0.64
CA ASN A 163 22.81 -1.58 0.50
C ASN A 163 22.22 -1.32 -0.91
N THR A 164 22.79 -0.37 -1.66
CA THR A 164 22.41 -0.01 -3.04
C THR A 164 22.99 -0.94 -4.13
N GLY A 165 23.73 -1.97 -3.77
CA GLY A 165 24.45 -2.84 -4.71
C GLY A 165 25.70 -2.20 -5.32
N ALA A 166 26.16 -1.05 -4.82
CA ALA A 166 27.44 -0.46 -5.20
C ALA A 166 28.61 -1.20 -4.50
N LEU A 167 29.74 -1.43 -5.19
CA LEU A 167 30.88 -2.14 -4.58
C LEU A 167 31.61 -1.26 -3.54
N LYS A 168 31.50 -1.62 -2.26
CA LYS A 168 32.18 -0.97 -1.11
C LYS A 168 33.67 -1.32 -1.09
N PHE A 169 34.01 -2.61 -1.15
CA PHE A 169 35.41 -3.07 -1.31
C PHE A 169 35.55 -4.48 -1.91
N ARG A 170 36.79 -4.86 -2.20
CA ARG A 170 37.19 -6.25 -2.46
C ARG A 170 38.44 -6.63 -1.67
N ALA A 171 38.47 -7.87 -1.19
CA ALA A 171 39.62 -8.46 -0.52
C ALA A 171 40.01 -9.79 -1.20
N VAL A 172 41.30 -10.13 -1.19
CA VAL A 172 41.79 -11.41 -1.73
C VAL A 172 41.77 -12.44 -0.61
N THR A 173 41.17 -13.61 -0.85
CA THR A 173 41.19 -14.72 0.11
C THR A 173 42.46 -15.55 -0.04
N SER A 174 42.94 -16.14 1.07
CA SER A 174 44.11 -17.00 1.10
C SER A 174 43.79 -18.43 0.64
N GLN A 175 42.51 -18.82 0.69
CA GLN A 175 42.00 -20.13 0.28
C GLN A 175 40.75 -19.98 -0.62
N THR A 176 40.47 -21.00 -1.43
CA THR A 176 39.35 -20.97 -2.39
C THR A 176 38.00 -21.20 -1.71
N ALA A 177 37.07 -20.26 -1.86
CA ALA A 177 35.77 -20.24 -1.17
C ALA A 177 34.59 -20.56 -2.13
N ASN A 178 34.72 -21.57 -3.01
CA ASN A 178 33.79 -21.86 -4.13
C ASN A 178 32.29 -21.79 -3.76
N TYR A 179 31.91 -22.39 -2.64
CA TYR A 179 30.54 -22.43 -2.16
C TYR A 179 30.47 -21.90 -0.71
N GLY A 180 31.44 -21.06 -0.34
CA GLY A 180 31.56 -20.56 1.02
C GLY A 180 30.42 -19.62 1.40
N ALA A 181 30.13 -19.52 2.69
CA ALA A 181 29.41 -18.39 3.25
C ALA A 181 30.43 -17.45 3.92
N PRO A 182 30.34 -16.14 3.65
CA PRO A 182 30.74 -15.15 4.65
C PRO A 182 29.88 -15.31 5.91
N ALA A 183 30.41 -14.91 7.06
CA ALA A 183 29.66 -14.71 8.29
C ALA A 183 30.19 -13.46 9.02
N PHE A 184 29.31 -12.80 9.75
CA PHE A 184 29.57 -11.54 10.44
C PHE A 184 29.52 -11.74 11.96
N ALA A 185 30.53 -11.21 12.66
CA ALA A 185 30.57 -11.13 14.11
C ALA A 185 31.56 -10.05 14.54
N ASP A 186 31.23 -9.25 15.56
CA ASP A 186 32.27 -8.55 16.33
C ASP A 186 32.95 -9.58 17.24
N LEU A 187 34.21 -9.93 16.92
CA LEU A 187 34.94 -10.96 17.66
C LEU A 187 35.64 -10.40 18.91
N ASN A 188 35.74 -9.08 19.03
CA ASN A 188 36.65 -8.40 19.95
C ASN A 188 35.95 -7.43 20.92
N GLY A 189 34.71 -7.05 20.63
CA GLY A 189 33.84 -6.19 21.44
C GLY A 189 34.08 -4.69 21.28
N ASP A 190 34.76 -4.22 20.22
CA ASP A 190 35.01 -2.79 19.98
C ASP A 190 33.91 -2.07 19.18
N GLY A 191 32.85 -2.79 18.79
CA GLY A 191 31.72 -2.28 18.02
C GLY A 191 31.95 -2.34 16.51
N ARG A 192 32.77 -3.28 16.02
CA ARG A 192 33.11 -3.43 14.59
C ARG A 192 32.96 -4.88 14.16
N THR A 193 32.35 -5.09 13.01
CA THR A 193 32.14 -6.42 12.48
C THR A 193 33.42 -6.96 11.83
N GLU A 194 33.95 -8.05 12.36
CA GLU A 194 34.86 -8.92 11.63
C GLU A 194 34.08 -9.81 10.63
N ILE A 195 34.70 -10.07 9.47
CA ILE A 195 34.13 -10.89 8.40
C ILE A 195 34.90 -12.20 8.32
N LEU A 196 34.21 -13.30 8.56
CA LEU A 196 34.73 -14.65 8.50
C LEU A 196 34.44 -15.23 7.11
N LEU A 197 35.43 -15.78 6.40
CA LEU A 197 35.20 -16.50 5.14
C LEU A 197 36.22 -17.64 4.95
N ALA A 198 35.71 -18.86 4.78
CA ALA A 198 36.46 -20.09 4.55
C ALA A 198 37.47 -20.48 5.65
N ALA A 199 38.60 -19.77 5.73
CA ALA A 199 39.66 -19.90 6.75
C ALA A 199 40.39 -18.57 7.02
N ASP A 200 39.87 -17.47 6.47
CA ASP A 200 40.36 -16.10 6.61
C ASP A 200 39.39 -15.30 7.49
N VAL A 201 39.91 -14.36 8.28
CA VAL A 201 39.13 -13.34 8.98
C VAL A 201 39.66 -11.96 8.59
N PHE A 202 38.75 -11.07 8.21
CA PHE A 202 39.01 -9.69 7.79
C PHE A 202 38.36 -8.71 8.77
N ASP A 203 38.88 -7.48 8.87
CA ASP A 203 38.10 -6.38 9.46
C ASP A 203 37.02 -5.89 8.48
N SER A 204 36.11 -5.03 8.96
CA SER A 204 35.04 -4.42 8.15
C SER A 204 35.51 -3.56 6.97
N GLN A 205 36.82 -3.34 6.81
CA GLN A 205 37.41 -2.66 5.65
C GLN A 205 38.05 -3.63 4.65
N GLY A 206 37.85 -4.94 4.84
CA GLY A 206 38.38 -6.00 3.99
C GLY A 206 39.87 -6.26 4.19
N LYS A 207 40.51 -5.76 5.25
CA LYS A 207 41.91 -6.06 5.54
C LYS A 207 42.00 -7.37 6.32
N LEU A 208 42.63 -8.37 5.71
CA LEU A 208 42.93 -9.66 6.33
C LEU A 208 43.66 -9.47 7.67
N LEU A 209 43.05 -9.96 8.75
CA LEU A 209 43.61 -10.01 10.10
C LEU A 209 44.44 -11.28 10.27
N TRP A 210 43.85 -12.43 9.93
CA TRP A 210 44.54 -13.72 9.99
C TRP A 210 43.92 -14.79 9.09
N THR A 211 44.72 -15.81 8.78
CA THR A 211 44.31 -17.08 8.16
C THR A 211 44.68 -18.23 9.08
N ARG A 212 43.79 -19.22 9.28
CA ARG A 212 44.06 -20.41 10.11
C ARG A 212 43.37 -21.67 9.58
N GLY A 213 44.08 -22.80 9.63
CA GLY A 213 43.52 -24.12 9.33
C GLY A 213 43.25 -24.38 7.84
N SER A 214 42.42 -25.38 7.57
CA SER A 214 41.82 -25.64 6.24
C SER A 214 40.54 -24.84 6.12
N ALA A 215 40.22 -24.36 4.92
CA ALA A 215 38.90 -23.80 4.60
C ALA A 215 37.76 -24.76 4.97
N SER A 216 36.75 -24.27 5.71
CA SER A 216 35.44 -24.93 5.86
C SER A 216 34.36 -24.08 5.20
N PRO A 217 33.25 -24.65 4.69
CA PRO A 217 32.25 -23.88 3.92
C PRO A 217 31.62 -22.71 4.69
N PHE A 218 31.24 -22.93 5.96
CA PHE A 218 30.51 -21.96 6.77
C PHE A 218 31.24 -21.77 8.12
N PRO A 219 32.23 -20.89 8.20
CA PRO A 219 32.74 -20.44 9.48
C PRO A 219 31.67 -19.59 10.19
N PHE A 220 31.67 -19.57 11.52
CA PHE A 220 30.84 -18.67 12.33
C PHE A 220 31.51 -18.38 13.67
N ALA A 221 30.92 -17.49 14.46
CA ALA A 221 31.40 -17.14 15.79
C ALA A 221 30.37 -17.48 16.89
N ALA A 222 30.86 -17.83 18.08
CA ALA A 222 30.06 -18.00 19.30
C ALA A 222 30.97 -18.03 20.55
N ASP A 223 30.50 -17.51 21.68
CA ASP A 223 31.13 -17.75 23.00
C ASP A 223 30.75 -19.15 23.50
N ILE A 224 31.56 -20.17 23.19
CA ILE A 224 31.18 -21.57 23.47
C ILE A 224 31.51 -22.02 24.90
N ASP A 225 32.52 -21.44 25.55
CA ASP A 225 32.93 -21.83 26.91
C ASP A 225 32.45 -20.90 28.03
N GLN A 226 31.71 -19.84 27.65
CA GLN A 226 31.03 -18.83 28.47
C GLN A 226 32.00 -17.92 29.24
N ASP A 227 33.02 -17.41 28.54
CA ASP A 227 34.03 -16.47 29.06
C ASP A 227 33.72 -14.99 28.79
N GLY A 228 32.80 -14.71 27.85
CA GLY A 228 32.42 -13.37 27.39
C GLY A 228 33.04 -12.95 26.04
N SER A 229 33.90 -13.79 25.45
CA SER A 229 34.56 -13.59 24.15
C SER A 229 34.04 -14.58 23.12
N GLN A 230 33.95 -14.19 21.84
CA GLN A 230 33.54 -15.13 20.79
C GLN A 230 34.72 -15.94 20.26
N GLU A 231 34.59 -17.27 20.23
CA GLU A 231 35.40 -18.14 19.40
C GLU A 231 34.98 -18.07 17.93
N VAL A 232 35.92 -18.38 17.04
CA VAL A 232 35.68 -18.65 15.62
C VAL A 232 35.71 -20.15 15.37
N ILE A 233 34.58 -20.70 14.93
CA ILE A 233 34.39 -22.11 14.59
C ILE A 233 34.62 -22.27 13.08
N ILE A 234 35.56 -23.16 12.69
CA ILE A 234 35.92 -23.45 11.30
C ILE A 234 35.87 -24.96 11.09
N GLY A 235 34.65 -25.50 10.98
CA GLY A 235 34.40 -26.94 10.99
C GLY A 235 34.91 -27.58 12.28
N GLY A 236 35.70 -28.65 12.17
CA GLY A 236 36.31 -29.35 13.32
C GLY A 236 37.45 -28.61 14.06
N ARG A 237 37.49 -27.27 14.01
CA ARG A 237 38.51 -26.46 14.68
C ARG A 237 37.92 -25.21 15.29
N VAL A 238 38.42 -24.85 16.46
CA VAL A 238 37.98 -23.70 17.23
C VAL A 238 39.17 -22.80 17.51
N TYR A 239 39.02 -21.51 17.23
CA TYR A 239 40.04 -20.49 17.42
C TYR A 239 39.52 -19.38 18.34
N PHE A 240 40.36 -18.83 19.21
CA PHE A 240 40.10 -17.55 19.85
C PHE A 240 40.10 -16.43 18.79
N ALA A 241 39.54 -15.26 19.10
CA ALA A 241 39.45 -14.10 18.19
C ALA A 241 40.80 -13.65 17.57
N ASP A 242 41.94 -13.87 18.24
CA ASP A 242 43.29 -13.58 17.71
C ASP A 242 43.82 -14.63 16.70
N GLY A 243 43.03 -15.67 16.42
CA GLY A 243 43.38 -16.81 15.61
C GLY A 243 44.26 -17.84 16.33
N THR A 244 44.46 -17.76 17.64
CA THR A 244 45.11 -18.84 18.40
C THR A 244 44.18 -20.05 18.47
N LEU A 245 44.68 -21.26 18.19
CA LEU A 245 43.87 -22.48 18.24
C LEU A 245 43.48 -22.79 19.69
N LYS A 246 42.18 -22.80 19.99
CA LYS A 246 41.60 -23.24 21.28
C LYS A 246 41.63 -24.77 21.35
N CYS A 247 40.99 -25.42 20.38
CA CYS A 247 40.96 -26.89 20.25
C CYS A 247 40.66 -27.34 18.82
N SER A 248 40.74 -28.66 18.58
CA SER A 248 40.29 -29.27 17.32
C SER A 248 39.84 -30.72 17.53
N GLY A 249 38.76 -31.12 16.88
CA GLY A 249 38.18 -32.47 16.94
C GLY A 249 37.40 -32.80 15.66
N GLY A 250 36.98 -34.06 15.50
CA GLY A 250 36.23 -34.49 14.31
C GLY A 250 37.01 -34.31 13.00
N ALA A 251 36.29 -33.96 11.92
CA ALA A 251 36.89 -33.76 10.60
C ALA A 251 37.22 -32.26 10.35
N PRO A 252 38.44 -31.94 9.85
CA PRO A 252 38.88 -30.59 9.49
C PRO A 252 37.94 -29.73 8.63
N GLU A 253 37.17 -30.38 7.77
CA GLU A 253 36.32 -29.76 6.75
C GLU A 253 34.91 -30.32 6.96
N SER A 254 34.14 -29.68 7.84
CA SER A 254 32.83 -30.16 8.29
C SER A 254 31.83 -29.02 8.23
N PHE A 255 30.58 -29.32 7.88
CA PHE A 255 29.49 -28.41 8.20
C PHE A 255 29.27 -28.40 9.71
N SER A 256 28.94 -27.23 10.25
CA SER A 256 28.85 -27.04 11.69
C SER A 256 27.61 -26.25 12.11
N ALA A 257 27.16 -26.52 13.33
CA ALA A 257 26.16 -25.79 14.10
C ALA A 257 26.58 -25.80 15.58
N VAL A 258 25.97 -24.94 16.40
CA VAL A 258 26.20 -24.87 17.85
C VAL A 258 24.87 -24.87 18.61
N GLY A 259 24.86 -25.48 19.79
CA GLY A 259 23.72 -25.53 20.71
C GLY A 259 24.15 -26.18 22.03
N ASN A 260 23.24 -26.32 23.00
CA ASN A 260 23.53 -26.97 24.28
C ASN A 260 22.90 -28.36 24.34
N PHE A 261 23.73 -29.38 24.48
CA PHE A 261 23.39 -30.79 24.37
C PHE A 261 23.65 -31.58 25.68
N ASP A 262 24.02 -30.93 26.79
CA ASP A 262 23.97 -31.56 28.12
C ASP A 262 23.27 -30.77 29.25
N SER A 263 23.99 -30.22 30.21
CA SER A 263 23.50 -29.81 31.53
C SER A 263 24.31 -28.69 32.18
N ASP A 264 25.49 -28.37 31.63
CA ASP A 264 26.29 -27.19 31.94
C ASP A 264 25.97 -26.07 30.91
N PRO A 265 26.28 -24.77 31.15
CA PRO A 265 25.82 -23.67 30.30
C PRO A 265 26.51 -23.51 28.93
N ARG A 266 27.45 -24.39 28.58
CA ARG A 266 28.32 -24.26 27.39
C ARG A 266 27.63 -24.62 26.08
N GLY A 267 28.35 -24.43 24.97
CA GLY A 267 27.88 -24.71 23.61
C GLY A 267 28.69 -25.83 22.95
N GLU A 268 28.03 -26.94 22.67
CA GLU A 268 28.61 -28.05 21.93
C GLU A 268 28.51 -27.80 20.43
N ILE A 269 29.52 -28.25 19.70
CA ILE A 269 29.60 -28.11 18.25
C ILE A 269 29.13 -29.41 17.60
N VAL A 270 28.04 -29.30 16.84
CA VAL A 270 27.59 -30.33 15.90
C VAL A 270 28.48 -30.26 14.67
N LEU A 271 29.03 -31.40 14.24
CA LEU A 271 29.75 -31.55 12.97
C LEU A 271 29.07 -32.59 12.07
N VAL A 272 28.99 -32.28 10.77
CA VAL A 272 28.60 -33.24 9.73
C VAL A 272 29.69 -33.30 8.64
N ASN A 273 30.18 -34.51 8.35
CA ASN A 273 31.15 -34.78 7.30
C ASN A 273 31.04 -36.24 6.79
N ALA A 274 31.14 -36.43 5.47
CA ALA A 274 31.40 -37.74 4.83
C ALA A 274 30.52 -38.94 5.28
N GLY A 275 29.23 -38.73 5.55
CA GLY A 275 28.33 -39.80 6.02
C GLY A 275 28.26 -39.96 7.54
N VAL A 276 28.83 -39.03 8.31
CA VAL A 276 28.90 -39.05 9.78
C VAL A 276 28.41 -37.72 10.36
N VAL A 277 27.63 -37.81 11.43
CA VAL A 277 27.30 -36.70 12.33
C VAL A 277 27.94 -36.96 13.70
N SER A 278 28.42 -35.93 14.37
CA SER A 278 29.02 -36.01 15.70
C SER A 278 28.85 -34.72 16.49
N VAL A 279 28.75 -34.83 17.82
CA VAL A 279 28.71 -33.67 18.73
C VAL A 279 30.00 -33.63 19.54
N MET A 280 30.53 -32.43 19.77
CA MET A 280 31.74 -32.19 20.54
C MET A 280 31.57 -31.09 21.58
N ASP A 281 32.15 -31.33 22.75
CA ASP A 281 32.31 -30.44 23.91
C ASP A 281 33.07 -29.14 23.58
N ASP A 282 33.05 -28.14 24.47
CA ASP A 282 33.70 -26.82 24.34
C ASP A 282 35.21 -26.94 24.04
N ASN A 283 35.81 -27.99 24.59
CA ASN A 283 37.22 -28.36 24.49
C ASN A 283 37.50 -29.31 23.30
N CYS A 284 36.53 -29.45 22.38
CA CYS A 284 36.53 -30.33 21.22
C CYS A 284 36.58 -31.84 21.52
N ALA A 285 36.28 -32.29 22.74
CA ALA A 285 36.12 -33.71 23.03
C ALA A 285 34.82 -34.24 22.39
N THR A 286 34.91 -35.28 21.56
CA THR A 286 33.72 -35.88 20.93
C THR A 286 32.85 -36.59 21.97
N LEU A 287 31.64 -36.07 22.20
CA LEU A 287 30.64 -36.69 23.07
C LEU A 287 30.08 -37.97 22.42
N TRP A 288 29.71 -37.88 21.14
CA TRP A 288 29.28 -39.03 20.34
C TRP A 288 29.50 -38.82 18.83
N SER A 289 29.48 -39.92 18.07
CA SER A 289 29.54 -39.94 16.60
C SER A 289 28.67 -41.08 16.06
N LYS A 290 27.92 -40.82 14.97
CA LYS A 290 26.90 -41.71 14.39
C LYS A 290 26.89 -41.60 12.85
N PRO A 291 26.55 -42.68 12.12
CA PRO A 291 26.38 -42.60 10.67
C PRO A 291 25.09 -41.87 10.28
N VAL A 292 25.12 -41.08 9.21
CA VAL A 292 23.94 -40.45 8.61
C VAL A 292 23.16 -41.50 7.80
N PRO A 293 21.86 -41.73 8.06
CA PRO A 293 21.04 -42.65 7.28
C PRO A 293 21.03 -42.32 5.78
N GLY A 294 21.39 -43.31 4.94
CA GLY A 294 21.57 -43.14 3.49
C GLY A 294 22.92 -42.60 3.05
N GLY A 295 23.76 -42.09 3.97
CA GLY A 295 25.02 -41.41 3.68
C GLY A 295 24.83 -39.94 3.26
N GLY A 296 25.92 -39.28 2.89
CA GLY A 296 25.93 -37.82 2.71
C GLY A 296 25.84 -37.08 4.04
N GLY A 297 25.23 -35.90 4.05
CA GLY A 297 25.05 -35.07 5.23
C GLY A 297 25.45 -33.63 4.92
N GLY A 298 24.46 -32.76 4.79
CA GLY A 298 24.65 -31.32 4.62
C GLY A 298 24.80 -30.56 5.92
N ALA A 299 24.45 -29.28 5.89
CA ALA A 299 24.53 -28.42 7.07
C ALA A 299 23.49 -28.84 8.13
N PRO A 300 23.92 -29.16 9.37
CA PRO A 300 22.99 -29.49 10.44
C PRO A 300 22.22 -28.26 10.89
N ASN A 301 20.93 -28.44 11.20
CA ASN A 301 20.17 -27.53 12.04
C ASN A 301 20.01 -28.11 13.45
N VAL A 302 19.60 -27.25 14.39
CA VAL A 302 19.37 -27.59 15.80
C VAL A 302 18.06 -26.94 16.22
N ALA A 303 17.20 -27.70 16.91
CA ALA A 303 15.98 -27.21 17.55
C ALA A 303 15.43 -28.24 18.55
N ASP A 304 14.46 -27.86 19.38
CA ASP A 304 13.55 -28.81 20.03
C ASP A 304 12.42 -29.17 19.04
N PHE A 305 12.24 -30.47 18.78
CA PHE A 305 11.30 -30.98 17.78
C PHE A 305 10.11 -31.74 18.39
N ASP A 306 10.11 -32.10 19.68
CA ASP A 306 8.96 -32.73 20.35
C ASP A 306 8.54 -32.13 21.72
N ASN A 307 9.09 -30.97 22.08
CA ASN A 307 8.80 -30.18 23.28
C ASN A 307 9.13 -30.97 24.56
N ASP A 308 10.32 -31.58 24.56
CA ASP A 308 10.95 -32.32 25.64
C ASP A 308 11.86 -31.41 26.50
N GLY A 309 12.37 -30.31 25.92
CA GLY A 309 13.26 -29.35 26.55
C GLY A 309 14.75 -29.55 26.22
N GLN A 310 15.11 -30.61 25.49
CA GLN A 310 16.43 -30.81 24.88
C GLN A 310 16.38 -30.47 23.38
N PRO A 311 17.52 -30.22 22.72
CA PRO A 311 17.58 -30.11 21.27
C PRO A 311 17.92 -31.45 20.59
N GLU A 312 17.40 -31.60 19.38
CA GLU A 312 17.84 -32.57 18.39
C GLU A 312 18.55 -31.91 17.20
N ILE A 313 19.10 -32.76 16.34
CA ILE A 313 19.89 -32.36 15.17
C ILE A 313 19.21 -32.88 13.92
N GLY A 314 18.76 -31.99 13.06
CA GLY A 314 18.29 -32.36 11.72
C GLY A 314 19.43 -32.37 10.71
N VAL A 315 19.51 -33.42 9.90
CA VAL A 315 20.50 -33.59 8.83
C VAL A 315 19.83 -34.07 7.55
N ALA A 316 19.94 -33.28 6.49
CA ALA A 316 19.65 -33.72 5.13
C ALA A 316 20.78 -34.64 4.63
N GLY A 317 20.44 -35.89 4.34
CA GLY A 317 21.34 -36.89 3.77
C GLY A 317 20.91 -37.33 2.36
N ARG A 318 21.80 -38.08 1.71
CA ARG A 318 21.73 -38.53 0.32
C ARG A 318 20.39 -39.13 -0.13
N ALA A 319 19.71 -39.83 0.77
CA ALA A 319 18.51 -40.61 0.49
C ALA A 319 17.43 -40.49 1.58
N PHE A 320 17.73 -39.76 2.66
CA PHE A 320 16.83 -39.54 3.78
C PHE A 320 17.14 -38.17 4.40
N TYR A 321 16.10 -37.44 4.78
CA TYR A 321 16.23 -36.51 5.89
C TYR A 321 16.20 -37.31 7.20
N SER A 322 17.01 -36.97 8.21
CA SER A 322 16.99 -37.62 9.52
C SER A 322 17.11 -36.63 10.67
N VAL A 323 16.39 -36.88 11.75
CA VAL A 323 16.54 -36.17 13.03
C VAL A 323 17.20 -37.08 14.05
N PHE A 324 18.17 -36.54 14.80
CA PHE A 324 18.91 -37.26 15.83
C PHE A 324 18.64 -36.68 17.22
N GLU A 325 18.21 -37.53 18.14
CA GLU A 325 18.11 -37.25 19.58
C GLU A 325 19.42 -36.63 20.10
N THR A 326 19.36 -35.86 21.18
CA THR A 326 20.53 -35.24 21.86
C THR A 326 21.68 -36.22 22.15
N ASN A 327 21.36 -37.51 22.36
CA ASN A 327 22.32 -38.62 22.59
C ASN A 327 22.81 -39.34 21.30
N GLY A 328 22.44 -38.84 20.12
CA GLY A 328 22.69 -39.41 18.80
C GLY A 328 21.89 -40.68 18.51
N GLY A 329 20.76 -40.91 19.18
CA GLY A 329 19.74 -41.84 18.66
C GLY A 329 19.15 -41.27 17.37
N VAL A 330 18.66 -42.08 16.44
CA VAL A 330 17.85 -41.56 15.32
C VAL A 330 16.41 -41.49 15.81
N LYS A 331 15.84 -40.27 15.89
CA LYS A 331 14.44 -40.01 16.26
C LYS A 331 13.53 -40.54 15.13
N TRP A 332 13.82 -40.10 13.90
CA TRP A 332 13.21 -40.61 12.66
C TRP A 332 14.07 -40.36 11.43
N SER A 333 13.75 -41.05 10.32
CA SER A 333 14.29 -40.80 8.99
C SER A 333 13.17 -40.87 7.93
N SER A 334 13.11 -39.89 7.02
CA SER A 334 12.08 -39.80 5.97
C SER A 334 12.74 -39.79 4.57
N PRO A 335 12.29 -40.61 3.59
CA PRO A 335 12.99 -40.75 2.30
C PRO A 335 13.00 -39.49 1.42
N THR A 336 14.18 -39.15 0.90
CA THR A 336 14.45 -37.95 0.07
C THR A 336 15.31 -38.30 -1.15
N GLN A 337 15.52 -37.33 -2.05
CA GLN A 337 16.34 -37.48 -3.24
C GLN A 337 17.39 -36.35 -3.34
N ASP A 338 18.58 -36.60 -2.80
CA ASP A 338 19.77 -35.73 -2.94
C ASP A 338 20.97 -36.60 -3.36
N PHE A 339 20.94 -37.06 -4.60
CA PHE A 339 21.96 -37.92 -5.20
C PHE A 339 23.05 -37.13 -5.93
N SER A 340 22.77 -35.88 -6.33
CA SER A 340 23.72 -34.96 -6.94
C SER A 340 24.71 -34.36 -5.93
N SER A 341 24.23 -33.64 -4.91
CA SER A 341 25.12 -33.00 -3.92
C SER A 341 25.41 -33.92 -2.74
N GLN A 342 24.37 -34.51 -2.17
CA GLN A 342 24.34 -35.26 -0.91
C GLN A 342 24.62 -34.39 0.33
N VAL A 343 24.54 -33.06 0.21
CA VAL A 343 25.03 -32.07 1.18
C VAL A 343 24.16 -30.81 1.31
N THR A 344 22.90 -30.85 0.83
CA THR A 344 21.93 -29.74 0.91
C THR A 344 21.68 -29.29 2.36
N GLY A 345 21.39 -28.00 2.57
CA GLY A 345 21.00 -27.47 3.87
C GLY A 345 19.53 -27.71 4.22
N SER A 346 19.14 -27.31 5.43
CA SER A 346 17.75 -27.30 5.90
C SER A 346 17.59 -26.32 7.07
N SER A 347 16.35 -25.98 7.39
CA SER A 347 16.00 -25.00 8.43
C SER A 347 14.80 -25.46 9.24
N THR A 348 14.55 -24.78 10.36
CA THR A 348 13.48 -25.09 11.30
C THR A 348 12.67 -23.85 11.68
N PHE A 349 11.42 -24.06 12.06
CA PHE A 349 10.57 -23.05 12.70
C PHE A 349 9.38 -23.75 13.38
N ASP A 350 8.96 -23.28 14.56
CA ASP A 350 7.70 -23.68 15.20
C ASP A 350 6.59 -22.76 14.65
N PHE A 351 5.89 -23.21 13.60
CA PHE A 351 4.86 -22.43 12.91
C PHE A 351 3.56 -22.28 13.70
N GLU A 352 3.37 -23.05 14.77
CA GLU A 352 2.17 -23.04 15.60
C GLU A 352 2.38 -22.39 16.98
N GLY A 353 3.61 -22.12 17.40
CA GLY A 353 3.89 -21.70 18.78
C GLY A 353 3.59 -22.80 19.80
N ASP A 354 3.57 -24.07 19.40
CA ASP A 354 3.29 -25.19 20.30
C ASP A 354 4.56 -25.78 20.97
N GLY A 355 5.72 -25.20 20.65
CA GLY A 355 7.04 -25.53 21.20
C GLY A 355 7.75 -26.67 20.47
N ARG A 356 7.21 -27.15 19.34
CA ARG A 356 7.80 -28.19 18.49
C ARG A 356 8.15 -27.58 17.14
N SER A 357 9.42 -27.63 16.76
CA SER A 357 9.84 -27.05 15.48
C SER A 357 9.56 -28.00 14.30
N GLU A 358 8.99 -27.48 13.21
CA GLU A 358 8.98 -28.16 11.91
C GLU A 358 10.39 -28.25 11.32
N VAL A 359 10.60 -29.24 10.45
CA VAL A 359 11.71 -29.27 9.48
C VAL A 359 11.22 -28.75 8.14
N ILE A 360 11.88 -27.73 7.58
CA ILE A 360 11.66 -27.25 6.21
C ILE A 360 12.85 -27.68 5.34
N TYR A 361 12.59 -28.40 4.25
CA TYR A 361 13.65 -28.99 3.42
C TYR A 361 13.28 -29.14 1.94
N GLY A 362 14.17 -28.66 1.06
CA GLY A 362 14.14 -28.92 -0.39
C GLY A 362 15.17 -29.98 -0.79
N ASP A 363 14.74 -30.99 -1.56
CA ASP A 363 15.63 -31.93 -2.26
C ASP A 363 15.66 -31.65 -3.78
N GLU A 364 16.28 -32.51 -4.59
CA GLU A 364 16.39 -32.32 -6.05
C GLU A 364 15.06 -31.96 -6.76
N VAL A 365 13.91 -32.40 -6.21
CA VAL A 365 12.61 -32.41 -6.88
C VAL A 365 11.41 -31.99 -6.00
N ARG A 366 11.58 -31.82 -4.69
CA ARG A 366 10.48 -31.54 -3.73
C ARG A 366 10.89 -30.61 -2.60
N LEU A 367 10.09 -29.57 -2.37
CA LEU A 367 10.04 -28.87 -1.09
C LEU A 367 9.03 -29.59 -0.19
N ARG A 368 9.44 -29.90 1.04
CA ARG A 368 8.60 -30.52 2.06
C ARG A 368 8.73 -29.78 3.38
N ILE A 369 7.69 -29.91 4.19
CA ILE A 369 7.72 -29.58 5.62
C ILE A 369 7.32 -30.84 6.38
N TYR A 370 8.04 -31.16 7.45
CA TYR A 370 7.78 -32.32 8.32
C TYR A 370 7.48 -31.89 9.75
N ASP A 371 6.51 -32.55 10.38
CA ASP A 371 6.31 -32.52 11.83
C ASP A 371 7.59 -32.97 12.53
N GLY A 372 8.09 -32.13 13.44
CA GLY A 372 9.39 -32.33 14.08
C GLY A 372 9.50 -33.64 14.85
N ALA A 373 8.45 -34.01 15.58
CA ALA A 373 8.47 -35.17 16.47
C ALA A 373 8.46 -36.50 15.72
N THR A 374 7.75 -36.57 14.58
CA THR A 374 7.42 -37.85 13.92
C THR A 374 7.97 -38.00 12.50
N GLY A 375 8.42 -36.92 11.87
CA GLY A 375 8.81 -36.91 10.45
C GLY A 375 7.63 -37.08 9.48
N ALA A 376 6.40 -36.89 9.96
CA ALA A 376 5.20 -36.90 9.14
C ALA A 376 5.20 -35.69 8.18
N ILE A 377 5.02 -35.94 6.89
CA ILE A 377 5.01 -34.90 5.86
C ILE A 377 3.74 -34.05 6.01
N ARG A 378 3.90 -32.79 6.45
CA ARG A 378 2.84 -31.78 6.58
C ARG A 378 2.57 -31.08 5.24
N PHE A 379 3.64 -30.75 4.49
CA PHE A 379 3.58 -30.11 3.17
C PHE A 379 4.51 -30.80 2.17
N ASN A 380 4.15 -30.80 0.88
CA ASN A 380 4.91 -31.47 -0.17
C ASN A 380 4.56 -30.99 -1.59
N VAL A 381 5.35 -30.07 -2.14
CA VAL A 381 5.14 -29.48 -3.47
C VAL A 381 6.30 -29.75 -4.43
N PRO A 382 6.06 -29.71 -5.76
CA PRO A 382 7.14 -29.69 -6.74
C PRO A 382 8.11 -28.53 -6.49
N HIS A 383 9.39 -28.85 -6.59
CA HIS A 383 10.53 -27.93 -6.55
C HIS A 383 11.56 -28.46 -7.56
N ALA A 384 12.64 -27.72 -7.79
CA ALA A 384 13.79 -28.20 -8.52
C ALA A 384 15.04 -27.49 -7.99
N SER A 385 16.07 -28.28 -7.76
CA SER A 385 17.44 -27.80 -7.61
C SER A 385 18.42 -28.87 -8.06
N GLY A 386 19.53 -28.46 -8.70
CA GLY A 386 20.71 -29.32 -8.83
C GLY A 386 21.33 -29.67 -7.46
N THR A 387 20.98 -28.90 -6.43
CA THR A 387 21.47 -28.87 -5.04
C THR A 387 22.96 -28.59 -4.89
N ILE A 388 23.30 -27.75 -3.91
CA ILE A 388 24.58 -27.82 -3.22
C ILE A 388 24.38 -27.70 -1.71
N TYR A 389 24.16 -26.48 -1.21
CA TYR A 389 24.35 -26.07 0.19
C TYR A 389 23.20 -25.18 0.70
N GLU A 390 22.24 -24.86 -0.16
CA GLU A 390 21.11 -24.00 0.13
C GLU A 390 20.19 -24.58 1.21
N ASN A 391 19.54 -23.70 1.96
CA ASN A 391 18.41 -24.02 2.83
C ASN A 391 17.25 -23.07 2.52
N PRO A 392 15.99 -23.47 2.80
CA PRO A 392 14.87 -22.54 2.90
C PRO A 392 15.15 -21.53 4.02
N VAL A 393 14.68 -20.29 3.89
CA VAL A 393 14.68 -19.27 4.95
C VAL A 393 13.26 -19.11 5.48
N ILE A 394 13.10 -18.94 6.79
CA ILE A 394 11.82 -18.63 7.43
C ILE A 394 11.94 -17.24 8.07
N VAL A 395 11.09 -16.30 7.65
CA VAL A 395 11.24 -14.86 7.93
C VAL A 395 9.92 -14.13 7.64
N ASP A 396 9.68 -13.01 8.33
CA ASP A 396 8.63 -12.02 8.00
C ASP A 396 9.17 -11.25 6.79
N VAL A 397 8.63 -11.51 5.59
CA VAL A 397 9.18 -11.05 4.32
C VAL A 397 8.37 -9.91 3.71
N ASP A 398 7.05 -9.87 3.88
CA ASP A 398 6.20 -8.77 3.38
C ASP A 398 6.05 -7.61 4.38
N GLY A 399 6.40 -7.84 5.65
CA GLY A 399 6.30 -6.86 6.72
C GLY A 399 4.97 -6.87 7.49
N ASP A 400 4.15 -7.92 7.40
CA ASP A 400 2.91 -8.07 8.19
C ASP A 400 3.10 -8.71 9.59
N ASN A 401 4.32 -9.18 9.91
CA ASN A 401 4.75 -9.89 11.13
C ASN A 401 4.57 -11.42 11.14
N ASN A 402 3.80 -12.01 10.22
CA ASN A 402 3.65 -13.46 10.08
C ASN A 402 4.96 -14.11 9.58
N ALA A 403 4.93 -15.41 9.31
CA ALA A 403 6.09 -16.15 8.83
C ALA A 403 5.91 -16.61 7.38
N GLU A 404 6.93 -16.42 6.55
CA GLU A 404 6.97 -16.96 5.20
C GLU A 404 8.19 -17.84 4.97
N ILE A 405 8.09 -18.75 4.00
CA ILE A 405 9.18 -19.62 3.56
C ILE A 405 9.74 -19.09 2.24
N VAL A 406 10.91 -18.47 2.30
CA VAL A 406 11.68 -18.04 1.12
C VAL A 406 12.54 -19.21 0.63
N MET A 407 12.20 -19.75 -0.54
CA MET A 407 12.85 -20.93 -1.13
C MET A 407 13.53 -20.61 -2.47
N PRO A 408 14.88 -20.73 -2.58
CA PRO A 408 15.59 -20.65 -3.86
C PRO A 408 15.25 -21.84 -4.78
N ALA A 409 15.37 -21.68 -6.10
CA ALA A 409 15.13 -22.74 -7.08
C ALA A 409 15.94 -22.61 -8.39
N ASN A 410 16.21 -23.75 -9.03
CA ASN A 410 16.85 -23.83 -10.34
C ASN A 410 16.44 -25.11 -11.08
N ASN A 411 16.32 -25.03 -12.41
CA ASN A 411 15.86 -26.12 -13.26
C ASN A 411 16.88 -26.61 -14.31
N TYR A 412 18.16 -26.27 -14.12
CA TYR A 412 19.24 -26.71 -15.03
C TYR A 412 19.48 -28.23 -15.01
N ALA A 413 19.18 -28.89 -13.89
CA ALA A 413 19.35 -30.33 -13.70
C ALA A 413 18.02 -31.10 -13.72
N PHE A 414 16.96 -30.55 -13.12
CA PHE A 414 15.65 -31.18 -12.95
C PHE A 414 14.52 -30.26 -13.43
N GLN A 415 13.45 -30.82 -13.98
CA GLN A 415 12.33 -30.02 -14.48
C GLN A 415 11.50 -29.45 -13.33
N GLY A 416 11.52 -28.12 -13.18
CA GLY A 416 10.70 -27.41 -12.19
C GLY A 416 10.85 -25.89 -12.27
N PRO A 417 10.58 -25.17 -11.17
CA PRO A 417 10.69 -23.71 -11.09
C PRO A 417 12.14 -23.22 -11.03
N THR A 418 12.31 -21.91 -11.11
CA THR A 418 13.58 -21.17 -11.01
C THR A 418 13.41 -19.98 -10.07
N GLY A 419 14.50 -19.33 -9.70
CA GLY A 419 14.50 -18.05 -9.01
C GLY A 419 14.25 -18.16 -7.51
N ILE A 420 13.35 -17.33 -6.99
CA ILE A 420 12.91 -17.30 -5.59
C ILE A 420 11.40 -17.56 -5.56
N ARG A 421 10.95 -18.36 -4.58
CA ARG A 421 9.53 -18.64 -4.32
C ARG A 421 9.23 -18.33 -2.86
N VAL A 422 8.13 -17.64 -2.60
CA VAL A 422 7.65 -17.36 -1.25
C VAL A 422 6.34 -18.11 -1.00
N PHE A 423 6.24 -18.70 0.18
CA PHE A 423 5.06 -19.41 0.65
C PHE A 423 4.68 -18.93 2.04
N ARG A 424 3.40 -18.64 2.23
CA ARG A 424 2.75 -18.27 3.49
C ARG A 424 1.72 -19.34 3.86
N ASP A 425 1.20 -19.34 5.09
CA ASP A 425 -0.06 -20.06 5.32
C ASP A 425 -1.20 -19.35 4.59
N LYS A 426 -2.07 -20.11 3.97
CA LYS A 426 -3.20 -19.58 3.20
C LYS A 426 -4.19 -18.74 4.01
N ARG A 427 -4.25 -18.95 5.32
CA ARG A 427 -5.08 -18.20 6.26
C ARG A 427 -4.30 -17.20 7.09
N ASP A 428 -3.02 -17.01 6.78
CA ASP A 428 -2.13 -16.10 7.51
C ASP A 428 -2.13 -16.44 9.01
N GLY A 429 -2.15 -17.76 9.29
CA GLY A 429 -2.31 -18.37 10.61
C GLY A 429 -1.06 -19.07 11.15
N TRP A 430 0.11 -18.83 10.54
CA TRP A 430 1.39 -19.19 11.15
C TRP A 430 1.82 -18.08 12.12
N VAL A 431 2.42 -18.47 13.26
CA VAL A 431 2.83 -17.51 14.29
C VAL A 431 3.86 -16.52 13.79
N ASN A 432 3.84 -15.31 14.39
CA ASN A 432 4.70 -14.20 14.01
C ASN A 432 6.20 -14.59 14.06
N THR A 433 7.05 -14.04 13.20
CA THR A 433 8.51 -14.29 13.20
C THR A 433 9.36 -13.00 13.15
N ARG A 434 10.69 -13.11 12.93
CA ARG A 434 11.58 -11.96 12.75
C ARG A 434 11.76 -11.63 11.27
N ARG A 435 12.01 -10.35 10.98
CA ARG A 435 12.23 -9.75 9.65
C ARG A 435 13.60 -10.01 9.03
N ILE A 436 14.49 -10.70 9.75
CA ILE A 436 15.90 -10.80 9.36
C ILE A 436 16.45 -12.22 9.41
N TRP A 437 17.02 -12.65 8.27
CA TRP A 437 17.88 -13.81 8.14
C TRP A 437 19.18 -13.39 7.45
N ASN A 438 20.19 -13.01 8.23
CA ASN A 438 21.31 -12.22 7.71
C ASN A 438 22.47 -13.04 7.10
N GLN A 439 22.59 -14.34 7.38
CA GLN A 439 23.72 -15.16 6.92
C GLN A 439 23.38 -16.66 6.84
N HIS A 440 24.23 -17.48 6.20
CA HIS A 440 24.01 -18.94 6.12
C HIS A 440 24.06 -19.62 7.50
N ALA A 441 25.05 -19.28 8.32
CA ALA A 441 25.23 -19.80 9.67
C ALA A 441 24.44 -18.94 10.69
N TYR A 442 23.12 -18.92 10.53
CA TYR A 442 22.22 -18.07 11.32
C TYR A 442 21.91 -18.66 12.70
N SER A 443 22.02 -17.82 13.72
CA SER A 443 21.46 -18.00 15.05
C SER A 443 20.84 -16.67 15.50
N VAL A 444 19.65 -16.73 16.11
CA VAL A 444 18.82 -15.54 16.36
C VAL A 444 19.57 -14.41 17.05
N THR A 445 20.45 -14.70 18.01
CA THR A 445 21.21 -13.65 18.72
C THR A 445 22.43 -13.09 17.96
N ASN A 446 22.76 -13.56 16.75
CA ASN A 446 23.91 -13.05 15.98
C ASN A 446 23.65 -11.70 15.26
N VAL A 447 22.39 -11.24 15.19
CA VAL A 447 22.00 -10.02 14.45
C VAL A 447 20.75 -9.38 15.05
N ASN A 448 20.73 -8.04 15.14
CA ASN A 448 19.56 -7.26 15.55
C ASN A 448 18.56 -7.08 14.39
N GLU A 449 17.34 -6.63 14.67
CA GLU A 449 16.30 -6.47 13.64
C GLU A 449 16.62 -5.41 12.58
N ASP A 450 17.45 -4.43 12.94
CA ASP A 450 17.97 -3.37 12.05
C ASP A 450 19.21 -3.79 11.24
N GLY A 451 19.61 -5.07 11.31
CA GLY A 451 20.80 -5.58 10.63
C GLY A 451 22.12 -5.29 11.35
N SER A 452 22.12 -4.57 12.48
CA SER A 452 23.34 -4.34 13.24
C SER A 452 23.85 -5.61 13.94
N ILE A 453 25.18 -5.79 13.94
CA ILE A 453 25.85 -6.94 14.53
C ILE A 453 26.18 -6.66 16.01
N PRO A 454 25.69 -7.46 16.97
CA PRO A 454 25.95 -7.22 18.39
C PRO A 454 27.43 -7.38 18.77
N ALA A 455 28.01 -6.38 19.43
CA ALA A 455 29.36 -6.43 20.01
C ALA A 455 29.53 -7.53 21.07
N HIS A 456 28.45 -7.82 21.80
CA HIS A 456 28.33 -8.91 22.76
C HIS A 456 26.95 -9.56 22.58
N PRO A 457 26.79 -10.54 21.67
CA PRO A 457 25.52 -11.23 21.49
C PRO A 457 25.16 -12.02 22.75
N THR A 458 23.88 -12.10 23.09
CA THR A 458 23.42 -12.98 24.17
C THR A 458 23.58 -14.44 23.75
N THR A 459 24.02 -15.32 24.65
CA THR A 459 24.18 -16.75 24.35
C THR A 459 22.87 -17.35 23.84
N ASN A 460 22.84 -17.79 22.57
CA ASN A 460 21.61 -18.22 21.89
C ASN A 460 20.93 -19.35 22.69
N TRP A 461 21.68 -20.43 22.96
CA TRP A 461 21.18 -21.62 23.64
C TRP A 461 20.81 -21.46 25.13
N LEU A 462 21.20 -20.35 25.77
CA LEU A 462 20.74 -20.01 27.13
C LEU A 462 19.56 -19.03 27.14
N THR A 463 19.17 -18.52 25.98
CA THR A 463 17.99 -17.66 25.84
C THR A 463 16.75 -18.56 25.65
N PRO A 464 15.67 -18.39 26.44
CA PRO A 464 14.51 -19.28 26.38
C PRO A 464 13.92 -19.41 24.97
N GLY A 465 13.73 -20.65 24.52
CA GLY A 465 13.25 -20.97 23.17
C GLY A 465 14.32 -20.91 22.05
N LEU A 466 15.55 -20.47 22.34
CA LEU A 466 16.60 -20.25 21.34
C LEU A 466 17.78 -21.25 21.45
N ASN A 467 17.56 -22.45 21.99
CA ASN A 467 18.50 -23.58 21.82
C ASN A 467 18.38 -24.18 20.42
N THR A 468 18.67 -23.33 19.43
CA THR A 468 18.40 -23.55 18.01
C THR A 468 19.54 -23.03 17.14
N PHE A 469 19.64 -23.54 15.91
CA PHE A 469 20.60 -23.08 14.91
C PHE A 469 20.05 -23.36 13.50
N ARG A 470 20.09 -22.35 12.61
CA ARG A 470 19.30 -22.33 11.35
C ARG A 470 17.78 -22.42 11.62
N SER A 471 17.36 -21.77 12.69
CA SER A 471 15.97 -21.52 13.06
C SER A 471 15.79 -20.02 13.24
N ASN A 472 14.66 -19.49 12.80
CA ASN A 472 14.22 -18.16 13.24
C ASN A 472 13.44 -18.27 14.56
N SER A 473 13.18 -17.13 15.23
CA SER A 473 12.36 -17.03 16.44
C SER A 473 11.03 -16.34 16.16
N GLN A 474 10.11 -16.44 17.12
CA GLN A 474 8.76 -15.89 17.01
C GLN A 474 8.74 -14.38 17.34
N GLY A 475 9.48 -13.61 16.52
CA GLY A 475 9.72 -12.17 16.72
C GLY A 475 10.74 -11.87 17.82
N THR A 476 10.70 -10.62 18.31
CA THR A 476 11.63 -10.04 19.30
C THR A 476 11.05 -9.98 20.73
N GLY A 477 9.88 -10.59 20.96
CA GLY A 477 9.20 -10.63 22.27
C GLY A 477 8.48 -9.34 22.68
N THR A 478 8.47 -8.29 21.86
CA THR A 478 7.60 -7.11 22.04
C THR A 478 6.17 -7.41 21.61
N THR A 479 6.02 -8.06 20.46
CA THR A 479 4.77 -8.63 19.94
C THR A 479 4.60 -10.05 20.50
N SER A 480 3.36 -10.51 20.63
CA SER A 480 3.09 -11.91 21.02
C SER A 480 3.25 -12.82 19.80
N PRO A 481 3.81 -14.04 19.92
CA PRO A 481 3.80 -15.02 18.83
C PRO A 481 2.40 -15.24 18.24
N PHE A 482 1.38 -15.18 19.10
CA PHE A 482 -0.03 -15.40 18.81
C PHE A 482 -0.81 -14.13 18.44
N ALA A 483 -0.16 -12.96 18.32
CA ALA A 483 -0.87 -11.71 18.02
C ALA A 483 -1.53 -11.78 16.63
N ALA A 484 -2.77 -11.31 16.54
CA ALA A 484 -3.62 -11.41 15.35
C ALA A 484 -4.29 -10.06 15.00
N SER A 485 -5.00 -10.03 13.88
CA SER A 485 -5.82 -8.91 13.40
C SER A 485 -7.26 -8.90 13.96
N ASP A 486 -7.94 -7.74 13.87
CA ASP A 486 -9.36 -7.51 14.21
C ASP A 486 -9.90 -6.42 13.23
N LEU A 487 -10.45 -6.83 12.09
CA LEU A 487 -10.69 -6.04 10.87
C LEU A 487 -12.11 -5.48 10.79
N VAL A 488 -12.35 -4.39 11.53
CA VAL A 488 -13.67 -3.77 11.56
C VAL A 488 -13.90 -2.83 10.38
N ALA A 489 -14.92 -3.13 9.58
CA ALA A 489 -15.49 -2.20 8.61
C ALA A 489 -16.29 -1.07 9.29
N SER A 490 -16.27 0.13 8.71
CA SER A 490 -17.04 1.30 9.17
C SER A 490 -17.30 2.28 8.02
N GLU A 491 -18.05 3.35 8.30
CA GLU A 491 -18.21 4.53 7.43
C GLU A 491 -18.60 4.22 5.96
N VAL A 492 -19.50 3.25 5.79
CA VAL A 492 -20.08 2.88 4.49
C VAL A 492 -20.79 4.09 3.87
N THR A 493 -20.29 4.54 2.72
CA THR A 493 -20.71 5.77 2.05
C THR A 493 -20.84 5.57 0.53
N ALA A 494 -21.57 6.48 -0.12
CA ALA A 494 -21.67 6.54 -1.57
C ALA A 494 -21.47 7.97 -2.06
N SER A 495 -20.79 8.12 -3.19
CA SER A 495 -20.63 9.37 -3.93
C SER A 495 -20.93 9.16 -5.41
N CYS A 496 -21.24 10.22 -6.15
CA CYS A 496 -21.41 10.16 -7.59
C CYS A 496 -20.52 11.21 -8.27
N ASP A 497 -19.81 10.81 -9.32
CA ASP A 497 -19.14 11.76 -10.22
C ASP A 497 -20.16 12.34 -11.22
N SER A 498 -20.40 13.65 -11.11
CA SER A 498 -21.26 14.42 -12.00
C SER A 498 -20.79 14.52 -13.47
N THR A 499 -19.64 13.94 -13.80
CA THR A 499 -19.02 13.94 -15.14
C THR A 499 -19.18 12.60 -15.87
N THR A 500 -18.86 11.48 -15.21
CA THR A 500 -19.01 10.12 -15.74
C THR A 500 -20.37 9.49 -15.42
N GLU A 501 -21.16 10.10 -14.52
CA GLU A 501 -22.36 9.55 -13.90
C GLU A 501 -22.12 8.22 -13.16
N GLN A 502 -20.89 7.88 -12.78
CA GLN A 502 -20.60 6.68 -11.99
C GLN A 502 -20.78 6.91 -10.48
N VAL A 503 -21.20 5.86 -9.77
CA VAL A 503 -21.31 5.83 -8.32
C VAL A 503 -20.10 5.11 -7.74
N THR A 504 -19.38 5.76 -6.82
CA THR A 504 -18.33 5.13 -6.03
C THR A 504 -18.86 4.83 -4.63
N LEU A 505 -18.84 3.55 -4.26
CA LEU A 505 -19.02 3.11 -2.87
C LEU A 505 -17.67 3.10 -2.17
N SER A 506 -17.66 3.57 -0.93
CA SER A 506 -16.48 3.60 -0.06
C SER A 506 -16.83 3.03 1.31
N ALA A 507 -15.88 2.39 1.95
CA ALA A 507 -15.95 2.01 3.35
C ALA A 507 -14.56 2.10 3.97
N HIS A 508 -14.50 2.50 5.22
CA HIS A 508 -13.27 2.50 6.00
C HIS A 508 -13.09 1.11 6.62
N VAL A 509 -11.88 0.55 6.59
CA VAL A 509 -11.53 -0.69 7.27
C VAL A 509 -10.39 -0.37 8.23
N ARG A 510 -10.55 -0.76 9.49
CA ARG A 510 -9.55 -0.53 10.53
C ARG A 510 -9.18 -1.86 11.18
N ASN A 511 -7.89 -2.17 11.17
CA ASN A 511 -7.34 -3.22 12.03
C ASN A 511 -7.28 -2.68 13.47
N GLN A 512 -7.91 -3.40 14.40
CA GLN A 512 -7.94 -3.11 15.83
C GLN A 512 -7.13 -4.12 16.64
N GLY A 513 -6.53 -5.11 15.97
CA GLY A 513 -5.75 -6.18 16.56
C GLY A 513 -4.31 -5.79 16.92
N ASP A 514 -3.55 -6.78 17.37
CA ASP A 514 -2.18 -6.62 17.86
C ASP A 514 -1.12 -7.04 16.83
N SER A 515 -1.50 -7.72 15.74
CA SER A 515 -0.68 -7.89 14.52
C SER A 515 -1.28 -7.13 13.33
N ALA A 516 -0.59 -7.14 12.19
CA ALA A 516 -1.12 -6.59 10.94
C ALA A 516 -2.13 -7.56 10.28
N ALA A 517 -2.66 -7.16 9.13
CA ALA A 517 -3.35 -8.05 8.19
C ALA A 517 -2.64 -7.96 6.84
N SER A 518 -2.46 -9.10 6.19
CA SER A 518 -1.52 -9.32 5.09
C SER A 518 -1.83 -8.50 3.83
N ALA A 519 -0.86 -8.31 2.95
CA ALA A 519 -1.09 -7.61 1.67
C ALA A 519 -2.24 -8.23 0.85
N GLY A 520 -2.94 -7.39 0.07
CA GLY A 520 -4.02 -7.85 -0.82
C GLY A 520 -5.39 -8.16 -0.18
N LEU A 521 -5.63 -7.79 1.08
CA LEU A 521 -6.88 -8.00 1.83
C LEU A 521 -8.16 -7.64 1.03
N LYS A 522 -9.19 -8.50 1.09
CA LYS A 522 -10.44 -8.35 0.31
C LYS A 522 -11.56 -7.71 1.12
N VAL A 523 -12.36 -6.87 0.47
CA VAL A 523 -13.49 -6.17 1.11
C VAL A 523 -14.71 -6.19 0.18
N ALA A 524 -15.71 -6.98 0.53
CA ALA A 524 -16.91 -7.20 -0.31
C ALA A 524 -18.05 -6.24 0.04
N PHE A 525 -18.66 -5.66 -0.99
CA PHE A 525 -19.81 -4.76 -0.88
C PHE A 525 -21.07 -5.48 -1.39
N PHE A 526 -22.13 -5.49 -0.59
CA PHE A 526 -23.40 -6.16 -0.89
C PHE A 526 -24.59 -5.20 -0.82
N ARG A 527 -25.60 -5.41 -1.66
CA ARG A 527 -26.92 -4.79 -1.52
C ARG A 527 -27.81 -5.68 -0.65
N GLY A 528 -28.16 -5.20 0.54
CA GLY A 528 -28.80 -5.99 1.60
C GLY A 528 -27.81 -6.94 2.30
N ASN A 529 -28.25 -7.50 3.43
CA ASN A 529 -27.40 -8.30 4.31
C ASN A 529 -26.94 -9.62 3.63
N PRO A 530 -25.62 -9.89 3.51
CA PRO A 530 -25.12 -11.10 2.85
C PRO A 530 -25.62 -12.40 3.50
N ALA A 531 -25.68 -12.46 4.84
CA ALA A 531 -26.20 -13.62 5.59
C ALA A 531 -27.72 -13.86 5.39
N GLN A 532 -28.41 -12.96 4.68
CA GLN A 532 -29.82 -13.10 4.29
C GLN A 532 -30.02 -13.18 2.76
N GLY A 533 -28.94 -13.43 2.00
CA GLY A 533 -28.98 -13.49 0.53
C GLY A 533 -28.81 -12.14 -0.17
N GLY A 534 -28.10 -11.20 0.46
CA GLY A 534 -27.69 -9.93 -0.14
C GLY A 534 -26.92 -10.13 -1.45
N THR A 535 -27.09 -9.22 -2.40
CA THR A 535 -26.48 -9.33 -3.74
C THR A 535 -25.12 -8.63 -3.75
N LEU A 536 -24.05 -9.36 -4.08
CA LEU A 536 -22.71 -8.80 -4.26
C LEU A 536 -22.73 -7.69 -5.35
N LEU A 537 -22.24 -6.50 -5.00
CA LEU A 537 -22.06 -5.36 -5.89
C LEU A 537 -20.65 -5.30 -6.47
N GLY A 538 -19.66 -5.74 -5.70
CA GLY A 538 -18.25 -5.80 -6.08
C GLY A 538 -17.36 -6.07 -4.87
N VAL A 539 -16.07 -6.25 -5.14
CA VAL A 539 -15.04 -6.53 -4.14
C VAL A 539 -13.89 -5.55 -4.35
N ALA A 540 -13.52 -4.83 -3.31
CA ALA A 540 -12.30 -4.03 -3.28
C ALA A 540 -11.11 -4.89 -2.83
N THR A 541 -9.90 -4.43 -3.14
CA THR A 541 -8.66 -4.97 -2.58
C THR A 541 -7.89 -3.83 -1.94
N ILE A 542 -7.56 -3.98 -0.65
CA ILE A 542 -6.55 -3.15 0.02
C ILE A 542 -5.21 -3.77 -0.40
N ALA A 543 -4.40 -3.03 -1.16
CA ALA A 543 -3.26 -3.62 -1.88
C ALA A 543 -2.09 -3.98 -0.95
N ASN A 544 -1.78 -3.11 0.00
CA ASN A 544 -0.66 -3.25 0.92
C ASN A 544 -1.13 -3.90 2.25
N VAL A 545 -0.17 -4.37 3.04
CA VAL A 545 -0.35 -4.73 4.47
C VAL A 545 -1.13 -3.64 5.21
N LEU A 546 -2.00 -4.05 6.14
CA LEU A 546 -2.77 -3.18 7.02
C LEU A 546 -2.29 -3.32 8.48
N PRO A 547 -1.36 -2.44 8.95
CA PRO A 547 -0.73 -2.58 10.27
C PRO A 547 -1.73 -2.60 11.44
N SER A 548 -1.31 -3.18 12.57
CA SER A 548 -2.00 -3.07 13.86
C SER A 548 -2.41 -1.62 14.14
N GLN A 549 -3.64 -1.42 14.60
CA GLN A 549 -4.31 -0.13 14.84
C GLN A 549 -4.52 0.77 13.60
N GLY A 550 -3.97 0.41 12.44
CA GLY A 550 -4.03 1.15 11.17
C GLY A 550 -5.36 1.04 10.43
N SER A 551 -5.55 1.87 9.41
CA SER A 551 -6.77 1.87 8.60
C SER A 551 -6.55 2.25 7.13
N ALA A 552 -7.44 1.75 6.27
CA ALA A 552 -7.47 1.99 4.83
C ALA A 552 -8.91 2.18 4.34
N THR A 553 -9.09 2.78 3.16
CA THR A 553 -10.42 2.95 2.55
C THR A 553 -10.59 1.99 1.38
N ALA A 554 -11.47 1.01 1.55
CA ALA A 554 -11.93 0.14 0.48
C ALA A 554 -12.91 0.91 -0.43
N THR A 555 -12.77 0.77 -1.76
CA THR A 555 -13.67 1.43 -2.72
C THR A 555 -14.01 0.53 -3.91
N ILE A 556 -15.25 0.66 -4.42
CA ILE A 556 -15.66 0.11 -5.71
C ILE A 556 -16.47 1.13 -6.51
N THR A 557 -16.36 1.09 -7.84
CA THR A 557 -17.09 1.98 -8.76
C THR A 557 -18.08 1.17 -9.59
N LEU A 558 -19.32 1.66 -9.69
CA LEU A 558 -20.43 0.99 -10.36
C LEU A 558 -21.32 1.97 -11.14
N ASN A 559 -21.98 1.47 -12.19
CA ASN A 559 -22.97 2.23 -12.94
C ASN A 559 -24.23 2.45 -12.08
N PRO A 560 -24.92 3.60 -12.16
CA PRO A 560 -26.10 3.89 -11.34
C PRO A 560 -27.17 2.81 -11.42
N ILE A 561 -27.72 2.46 -10.26
CA ILE A 561 -28.81 1.50 -10.10
C ILE A 561 -30.11 2.31 -9.85
N PRO A 562 -31.03 2.38 -10.83
CA PRO A 562 -32.28 3.12 -10.65
C PRO A 562 -33.13 2.56 -9.50
N GLY A 563 -33.84 3.44 -8.81
CA GLY A 563 -34.75 3.08 -7.70
C GLY A 563 -34.34 3.63 -6.32
N GLY A 564 -33.16 4.26 -6.20
CA GLY A 564 -32.80 5.08 -5.04
C GLY A 564 -32.16 4.34 -3.87
N LEU A 565 -32.42 4.86 -2.66
CA LEU A 565 -31.75 4.50 -1.41
C LEU A 565 -31.77 2.99 -1.15
N ALA A 566 -30.61 2.43 -0.80
CA ALA A 566 -30.47 1.02 -0.47
C ALA A 566 -29.53 0.84 0.73
N GLU A 567 -29.78 -0.22 1.50
CA GLU A 567 -28.82 -0.69 2.49
C GLU A 567 -27.66 -1.37 1.77
N VAL A 568 -26.47 -0.76 1.87
CA VAL A 568 -25.22 -1.41 1.48
C VAL A 568 -24.60 -2.00 2.74
N PHE A 569 -24.33 -3.29 2.69
CA PHE A 569 -23.48 -3.99 3.65
C PHE A 569 -22.07 -4.06 3.10
N VAL A 570 -21.09 -3.99 3.99
CA VAL A 570 -19.67 -4.22 3.69
C VAL A 570 -19.14 -5.24 4.68
N ALA A 571 -18.38 -6.20 4.18
CA ALA A 571 -17.59 -7.12 4.99
C ALA A 571 -16.11 -6.87 4.67
N ALA A 572 -15.34 -6.50 5.69
CA ALA A 572 -13.90 -6.68 5.69
C ALA A 572 -13.58 -8.18 5.72
N ASP A 573 -12.37 -8.51 5.28
CA ASP A 573 -11.90 -9.86 4.95
C ASP A 573 -12.96 -10.73 4.25
N ASN A 574 -13.28 -10.34 3.01
CA ASN A 574 -14.27 -11.05 2.23
C ASN A 574 -14.07 -10.88 0.72
N ASP A 575 -13.93 -12.00 0.01
CA ASP A 575 -13.88 -12.06 -1.45
C ASP A 575 -15.28 -12.15 -2.11
N GLY A 576 -16.35 -12.13 -1.30
CA GLY A 576 -17.73 -12.34 -1.73
C GLY A 576 -18.25 -13.77 -1.54
N THR A 577 -17.42 -14.73 -1.14
CA THR A 577 -17.85 -16.13 -0.84
C THR A 577 -18.42 -16.30 0.57
N GLY A 578 -18.15 -15.38 1.49
CA GLY A 578 -18.54 -15.50 2.90
C GLY A 578 -17.55 -16.30 3.76
N ILE A 579 -16.30 -16.45 3.31
CA ILE A 579 -15.18 -17.04 4.05
C ILE A 579 -14.06 -15.99 4.08
N GLY A 580 -13.45 -15.79 5.24
CA GLY A 580 -12.27 -14.93 5.41
C GLY A 580 -10.97 -15.60 4.95
N ARG A 581 -9.96 -14.79 4.69
CA ARG A 581 -8.56 -15.19 4.61
C ARG A 581 -7.91 -15.16 5.99
N GLU A 582 -7.85 -13.99 6.64
CA GLU A 582 -7.06 -13.78 7.85
C GLU A 582 -7.58 -14.62 9.03
N GLN A 583 -6.68 -15.15 9.86
CA GLN A 583 -7.09 -15.77 11.12
C GLN A 583 -7.18 -14.71 12.23
N GLU A 584 -8.35 -14.08 12.35
CA GLU A 584 -8.58 -12.95 13.27
C GLU A 584 -8.85 -13.40 14.72
N CYS A 585 -8.59 -12.52 15.70
CA CYS A 585 -8.99 -12.78 17.09
C CYS A 585 -10.50 -12.59 17.33
N ARG A 586 -11.20 -11.95 16.38
CA ARG A 586 -12.67 -11.82 16.32
C ARG A 586 -13.12 -11.83 14.87
N GLU A 587 -14.02 -12.74 14.52
CA GLU A 587 -14.51 -12.93 13.14
C GLU A 587 -15.97 -12.45 12.95
N ASP A 588 -16.63 -11.95 14.00
CA ASP A 588 -18.06 -11.60 13.98
C ASP A 588 -18.33 -10.08 13.89
N ASN A 589 -17.28 -9.26 13.89
CA ASN A 589 -17.33 -7.79 13.86
C ASN A 589 -16.83 -7.16 12.54
N ASN A 590 -16.46 -7.96 11.53
CA ASN A 590 -15.97 -7.52 10.22
C ASN A 590 -16.98 -6.72 9.38
N THR A 591 -18.24 -6.62 9.82
CA THR A 591 -19.35 -6.14 8.98
C THR A 591 -19.95 -4.82 9.44
N ALA A 592 -20.22 -3.94 8.47
CA ALA A 592 -20.93 -2.68 8.67
C ALA A 592 -21.97 -2.46 7.58
N SER A 593 -22.92 -1.55 7.82
CA SER A 593 -23.94 -1.21 6.82
C SER A 593 -24.44 0.22 6.94
N ALA A 594 -24.80 0.83 5.81
CA ALA A 594 -25.46 2.13 5.77
C ALA A 594 -26.51 2.22 4.66
N GLN A 595 -27.50 3.10 4.86
CA GLN A 595 -28.48 3.48 3.85
C GLN A 595 -27.86 4.55 2.93
N VAL A 596 -27.54 4.18 1.69
CA VAL A 596 -26.82 5.05 0.73
C VAL A 596 -27.53 5.11 -0.62
N SER A 597 -27.30 6.17 -1.39
CA SER A 597 -27.87 6.28 -2.75
C SER A 597 -27.01 5.53 -3.75
N LEU A 598 -27.59 4.53 -4.41
CA LEU A 598 -26.97 3.86 -5.57
C LEU A 598 -27.27 4.58 -6.91
N ALA A 599 -27.75 5.83 -6.84
CA ALA A 599 -28.09 6.65 -8.00
C ALA A 599 -27.61 8.11 -7.84
N CYS A 600 -27.21 8.71 -8.95
CA CYS A 600 -26.87 10.13 -9.05
C CYS A 600 -28.12 11.02 -9.07
N SER A 601 -28.10 12.15 -8.38
CA SER A 601 -29.20 13.13 -8.38
C SER A 601 -29.19 14.03 -9.62
N ARG A 602 -30.38 14.42 -10.10
CA ARG A 602 -30.58 15.17 -11.35
C ARG A 602 -31.08 16.59 -11.09
N CYS A 603 -30.22 17.45 -10.56
CA CYS A 603 -30.52 18.86 -10.36
C CYS A 603 -29.97 19.74 -11.48
N ALA A 604 -30.81 20.62 -12.03
CA ALA A 604 -30.43 21.76 -12.85
C ALA A 604 -30.21 22.98 -11.94
N GLU A 605 -28.94 23.30 -11.70
CA GLU A 605 -28.54 24.45 -10.87
C GLU A 605 -28.45 25.72 -11.72
N ILE A 606 -29.46 26.59 -11.61
CA ILE A 606 -29.53 27.85 -12.34
C ILE A 606 -28.75 28.92 -11.55
N ARG A 607 -27.61 29.32 -12.11
CA ARG A 607 -26.73 30.40 -11.62
C ARG A 607 -26.39 31.31 -12.81
N LEU A 608 -27.34 32.17 -13.19
CA LEU A 608 -27.29 33.03 -14.40
C LEU A 608 -27.50 34.51 -14.04
N ASN A 609 -26.87 34.94 -12.94
CA ASN A 609 -26.99 36.26 -12.34
C ASN A 609 -25.63 36.96 -12.15
N ASP A 610 -24.57 36.37 -12.71
CA ASP A 610 -23.19 36.88 -12.69
C ASP A 610 -22.92 37.98 -13.75
N ALA A 611 -23.74 38.06 -14.80
CA ALA A 611 -23.61 39.07 -15.84
C ALA A 611 -24.96 39.54 -16.43
N ASN A 612 -24.96 40.74 -17.01
CA ASN A 612 -26.05 41.28 -17.84
C ASN A 612 -25.86 40.85 -19.31
N LEU A 613 -24.60 40.63 -19.74
CA LEU A 613 -24.22 40.02 -21.02
C LEU A 613 -22.94 39.18 -20.84
N PHE A 614 -22.97 37.90 -21.23
CA PHE A 614 -21.86 36.96 -21.12
C PHE A 614 -21.69 36.15 -22.42
N LEU A 615 -20.52 36.27 -23.06
CA LEU A 615 -20.29 35.75 -24.41
C LEU A 615 -19.01 34.91 -24.52
N LEU A 616 -19.04 33.87 -25.36
CA LEU A 616 -17.87 33.03 -25.63
C LEU A 616 -16.89 33.71 -26.62
N GLU A 617 -17.45 34.39 -27.61
CA GLU A 617 -16.75 35.06 -28.70
C GLU A 617 -16.94 36.59 -28.59
N ASN A 618 -17.36 37.28 -29.65
CA ASN A 618 -17.29 38.74 -29.73
C ASN A 618 -18.58 39.47 -29.30
N TYR A 619 -18.43 40.72 -28.85
CA TYR A 619 -19.48 41.73 -28.80
C TYR A 619 -19.14 42.86 -29.78
N THR A 620 -20.05 43.23 -30.68
CA THR A 620 -19.78 44.24 -31.72
C THR A 620 -20.97 45.17 -31.95
N GLY A 621 -20.69 46.48 -32.03
CA GLY A 621 -21.72 47.52 -32.21
C GLY A 621 -22.52 47.82 -30.94
N GLY A 622 -21.96 47.47 -29.77
CA GLY A 622 -22.64 47.58 -28.48
C GLY A 622 -22.85 49.01 -28.01
N HIS A 623 -23.99 49.23 -27.35
CA HIS A 623 -24.45 50.50 -26.79
C HIS A 623 -24.58 50.34 -25.26
N ASP A 624 -25.71 50.71 -24.65
CA ASP A 624 -25.85 50.74 -23.19
C ASP A 624 -26.15 49.37 -22.59
N VAL A 625 -25.41 48.99 -21.55
CA VAL A 625 -25.67 47.80 -20.72
C VAL A 625 -25.51 48.21 -19.26
N GLN A 626 -26.63 48.34 -18.55
CA GLN A 626 -26.66 48.87 -17.18
C GLN A 626 -25.82 48.04 -16.20
N GLY A 627 -25.70 46.72 -16.41
CA GLY A 627 -24.92 45.79 -15.59
C GLY A 627 -23.57 45.39 -16.18
N LYS A 628 -23.08 44.20 -15.82
CA LYS A 628 -21.76 43.68 -16.23
C LYS A 628 -21.78 43.05 -17.62
N VAL A 629 -20.69 43.26 -18.37
CA VAL A 629 -20.47 42.73 -19.72
C VAL A 629 -19.19 41.90 -19.75
N ALA A 630 -19.23 40.67 -20.26
CA ALA A 630 -18.05 39.84 -20.47
C ALA A 630 -18.13 39.11 -21.82
N ALA A 631 -17.01 39.05 -22.55
CA ALA A 631 -16.91 38.36 -23.84
C ALA A 631 -15.52 37.75 -24.03
N GLY A 632 -15.42 36.45 -24.32
CA GLY A 632 -14.15 35.74 -24.49
C GLY A 632 -13.36 36.11 -25.76
N GLY A 633 -14.00 36.81 -26.70
CA GLY A 633 -13.40 37.39 -27.89
C GLY A 633 -13.10 38.88 -27.73
N ASN A 634 -13.39 39.65 -28.79
CA ASN A 634 -13.23 41.09 -28.82
C ASN A 634 -14.52 41.79 -28.33
N ILE A 635 -14.38 42.98 -27.75
CA ILE A 635 -15.48 43.90 -27.48
C ILE A 635 -15.26 45.19 -28.27
N GLU A 636 -16.28 45.61 -29.03
CA GLU A 636 -16.34 46.87 -29.75
C GLU A 636 -17.66 47.59 -29.47
N MET A 637 -17.57 48.75 -28.78
CA MET A 637 -18.73 49.52 -28.30
C MET A 637 -18.58 51.01 -28.62
N THR A 638 -19.71 51.70 -28.83
CA THR A 638 -19.73 53.12 -29.23
C THR A 638 -21.00 53.81 -28.73
N ASP A 639 -20.87 55.06 -28.26
CA ASP A 639 -21.96 55.86 -27.66
C ASP A 639 -22.58 55.19 -26.41
N PHE A 640 -21.75 54.54 -25.58
CA PHE A 640 -22.16 53.51 -24.62
C PHE A 640 -22.11 53.91 -23.14
N ALA A 641 -22.91 53.24 -22.30
CA ALA A 641 -22.72 53.16 -20.85
C ALA A 641 -22.71 51.70 -20.35
N VAL A 642 -21.61 51.26 -19.71
CA VAL A 642 -21.50 49.92 -19.09
C VAL A 642 -21.43 50.01 -17.56
N GLY A 643 -22.25 49.22 -16.87
CA GLY A 643 -22.25 49.11 -15.40
C GLY A 643 -22.90 50.28 -14.66
N ALA A 644 -23.53 51.23 -15.37
CA ALA A 644 -24.09 52.46 -14.80
C ALA A 644 -25.24 52.23 -13.80
N GLY A 645 -25.90 51.08 -13.84
CA GLY A 645 -26.93 50.68 -12.87
C GLY A 645 -26.41 49.83 -11.71
N LEU A 646 -25.12 49.44 -11.71
CA LEU A 646 -24.53 48.65 -10.62
C LEU A 646 -24.34 49.52 -9.37
N PRO A 647 -24.49 48.97 -8.15
CA PRO A 647 -24.13 49.65 -6.90
C PRO A 647 -22.68 50.16 -6.91
N ASP A 648 -22.39 51.24 -6.17
CA ASP A 648 -21.03 51.82 -6.09
C ASP A 648 -19.97 50.87 -5.51
N THR A 649 -20.40 49.81 -4.84
CA THR A 649 -19.54 48.74 -4.29
C THR A 649 -19.27 47.60 -5.26
N ASP A 650 -19.96 47.51 -6.41
CA ASP A 650 -19.86 46.39 -7.36
C ASP A 650 -19.11 46.79 -8.65
N THR A 651 -17.83 47.11 -8.48
CA THR A 651 -16.93 47.55 -9.56
C THR A 651 -16.13 46.41 -10.19
N ALA A 652 -16.07 45.23 -9.56
CA ALA A 652 -15.22 44.14 -10.02
C ALA A 652 -15.76 43.46 -11.28
N ASN A 653 -14.90 43.28 -12.29
CA ASN A 653 -15.23 42.63 -13.58
C ASN A 653 -16.44 43.26 -14.31
N THR A 654 -16.60 44.59 -14.25
CA THR A 654 -17.73 45.29 -14.90
C THR A 654 -17.70 45.19 -16.43
N LEU A 655 -16.51 45.17 -17.05
CA LEU A 655 -16.34 45.00 -18.50
C LEU A 655 -15.13 44.11 -18.83
N VAL A 656 -15.32 42.89 -19.36
CA VAL A 656 -14.22 41.93 -19.58
C VAL A 656 -14.14 41.46 -21.03
N ALA A 657 -13.09 41.85 -21.76
CA ALA A 657 -12.76 41.34 -23.09
C ALA A 657 -11.61 40.32 -23.03
N GLY A 658 -11.86 39.08 -23.42
CA GLY A 658 -10.84 38.02 -23.47
C GLY A 658 -9.72 38.28 -24.48
N LYS A 659 -9.93 39.17 -25.46
CA LYS A 659 -8.95 39.58 -26.47
C LYS A 659 -8.84 41.11 -26.55
N ASN A 660 -9.35 41.75 -27.59
CA ASN A 660 -9.22 43.20 -27.78
C ASN A 660 -10.44 43.95 -27.21
N LEU A 661 -10.20 45.14 -26.64
CA LEU A 661 -11.23 46.05 -26.13
C LEU A 661 -11.13 47.40 -26.86
N THR A 662 -12.15 47.73 -27.65
CA THR A 662 -12.22 48.95 -28.47
C THR A 662 -13.45 49.77 -28.06
N LEU A 663 -13.24 51.00 -27.60
CA LEU A 663 -14.28 51.86 -27.03
C LEU A 663 -14.24 53.27 -27.67
N SER A 664 -15.40 53.84 -27.98
CA SER A 664 -15.53 55.22 -28.46
C SER A 664 -16.72 55.91 -27.79
N ARG A 665 -16.54 57.13 -27.26
CA ARG A 665 -17.60 57.97 -26.65
C ARG A 665 -18.48 57.19 -25.65
N GLY A 666 -18.13 57.16 -24.37
CA GLY A 666 -18.94 56.40 -23.41
C GLY A 666 -18.38 56.35 -22.00
N GLY A 667 -18.98 55.53 -21.16
CA GLY A 667 -18.59 55.40 -19.75
C GLY A 667 -18.60 53.96 -19.23
N VAL A 668 -17.61 53.64 -18.39
CA VAL A 668 -17.56 52.39 -17.61
C VAL A 668 -17.63 52.72 -16.12
N TRP A 669 -18.63 52.17 -15.43
CA TRP A 669 -18.88 52.40 -14.00
C TRP A 669 -18.29 51.29 -13.11
N GLY A 670 -17.08 50.87 -13.44
CA GLY A 670 -16.30 49.87 -12.70
C GLY A 670 -14.97 49.57 -13.38
N GLU A 671 -14.38 48.42 -13.06
CA GLU A 671 -13.16 47.91 -13.66
C GLU A 671 -13.42 47.33 -15.06
N ALA A 672 -12.47 47.56 -15.97
CA ALA A 672 -12.42 46.86 -17.25
C ALA A 672 -11.14 46.02 -17.39
N TRP A 673 -11.27 44.91 -18.12
CA TRP A 673 -10.20 43.96 -18.38
C TRP A 673 -10.09 43.66 -19.88
N TYR A 674 -8.86 43.56 -20.38
CA TYR A 674 -8.58 43.20 -21.78
C TYR A 674 -7.43 42.19 -21.88
N GLY A 675 -7.57 41.16 -22.69
CA GLY A 675 -6.52 40.13 -22.85
C GLY A 675 -5.33 40.55 -23.72
N SER A 676 -5.56 41.37 -24.76
CA SER A 676 -4.56 41.64 -25.81
C SER A 676 -4.35 43.13 -26.08
N HIS A 677 -5.22 43.80 -26.85
CA HIS A 677 -5.08 45.21 -27.17
C HIS A 677 -6.22 46.04 -26.57
N TYR A 678 -5.91 47.24 -26.12
CA TYR A 678 -6.87 48.23 -25.66
C TYR A 678 -6.81 49.49 -26.52
N SER A 679 -7.97 50.01 -26.91
CA SER A 679 -8.12 51.24 -27.67
C SER A 679 -9.34 52.01 -27.16
N ALA A 680 -9.15 53.28 -26.82
CA ALA A 680 -10.21 54.18 -26.37
C ALA A 680 -9.97 55.59 -26.89
N ASP A 681 -11.04 56.31 -27.27
CA ASP A 681 -10.95 57.74 -27.55
C ASP A 681 -11.02 58.61 -26.29
N MET A 682 -10.74 59.91 -26.44
CA MET A 682 -10.70 60.87 -25.32
C MET A 682 -12.08 61.16 -24.69
N ALA A 683 -13.18 60.62 -25.24
CA ALA A 683 -14.52 60.73 -24.71
C ALA A 683 -14.98 59.45 -23.99
N VAL A 684 -14.10 58.47 -23.79
CA VAL A 684 -14.32 57.32 -22.92
C VAL A 684 -13.92 57.67 -21.48
N VAL A 685 -14.85 57.51 -20.53
CA VAL A 685 -14.69 57.84 -19.12
C VAL A 685 -14.76 56.57 -18.26
N TYR A 686 -13.91 56.49 -17.24
CA TYR A 686 -14.00 55.46 -16.20
C TYR A 686 -14.43 56.12 -14.88
N SER A 687 -15.68 55.88 -14.49
CA SER A 687 -16.30 56.55 -13.34
C SER A 687 -15.97 55.89 -12.00
N ARG A 688 -15.70 54.58 -11.98
CA ARG A 688 -15.45 53.79 -10.76
C ARG A 688 -14.39 52.68 -10.95
N GLY A 689 -13.38 52.90 -11.79
CA GLY A 689 -12.33 51.92 -12.05
C GLY A 689 -11.31 52.37 -13.11
N ILE A 690 -10.61 51.40 -13.71
CA ILE A 690 -9.64 51.58 -14.81
C ILE A 690 -9.69 50.39 -15.78
N ALA A 691 -9.05 50.51 -16.94
CA ALA A 691 -8.78 49.39 -17.85
C ALA A 691 -7.43 48.72 -17.56
N THR A 692 -7.45 47.42 -17.24
CA THR A 692 -6.27 46.62 -16.86
C THR A 692 -6.06 45.47 -17.84
N GLN A 693 -4.81 45.14 -18.18
CA GLN A 693 -4.54 43.97 -19.02
C GLN A 693 -4.65 42.68 -18.18
N GLY A 694 -5.46 41.72 -18.63
CA GLY A 694 -5.66 40.44 -17.96
C GLY A 694 -6.93 39.70 -18.42
N THR A 695 -7.06 38.44 -18.02
CA THR A 695 -8.18 37.55 -18.39
C THR A 695 -8.78 36.88 -17.14
N PRO A 696 -9.55 37.62 -16.31
CA PRO A 696 -10.02 37.13 -15.01
C PRO A 696 -11.13 36.05 -15.07
N ILE A 697 -11.54 35.61 -16.27
CA ILE A 697 -12.67 34.70 -16.50
C ILE A 697 -12.24 33.55 -17.42
N ASN A 698 -12.43 32.31 -16.97
CA ASN A 698 -12.27 31.12 -17.82
C ASN A 698 -13.56 30.87 -18.62
N PHE A 699 -13.69 31.57 -19.76
CA PHE A 699 -14.85 31.45 -20.65
C PHE A 699 -15.09 30.02 -21.15
N ALA A 700 -14.04 29.21 -21.35
CA ALA A 700 -14.18 27.84 -21.83
C ALA A 700 -14.82 26.91 -20.78
N ALA A 701 -14.39 27.00 -19.52
CA ALA A 701 -15.01 26.28 -18.41
C ALA A 701 -16.48 26.72 -18.22
N ARG A 702 -16.71 28.03 -18.17
CA ARG A 702 -18.05 28.61 -17.98
C ARG A 702 -19.01 28.20 -19.11
N PHE A 703 -18.59 28.17 -20.37
CA PHE A 703 -19.44 27.66 -21.46
C PHE A 703 -19.68 26.14 -21.42
N SER A 704 -18.78 25.36 -20.82
CA SER A 704 -19.04 23.94 -20.54
C SER A 704 -20.13 23.75 -19.48
N GLU A 705 -20.16 24.59 -18.43
CA GLU A 705 -21.27 24.65 -17.47
C GLU A 705 -22.59 25.07 -18.16
N LEU A 706 -22.59 26.19 -18.88
CA LEU A 706 -23.79 26.75 -19.52
C LEU A 706 -24.44 25.77 -20.52
N ARG A 707 -23.64 24.99 -21.26
CA ARG A 707 -24.14 23.94 -22.16
C ARG A 707 -24.73 22.74 -21.41
N ARG A 708 -24.10 22.30 -20.32
CA ARG A 708 -24.63 21.23 -19.45
C ARG A 708 -25.94 21.67 -18.77
N LEU A 709 -26.01 22.92 -18.29
CA LEU A 709 -27.24 23.49 -17.74
C LEU A 709 -28.36 23.56 -18.80
N SER A 710 -28.07 24.08 -19.99
CA SER A 710 -29.03 24.14 -21.11
C SER A 710 -29.57 22.76 -21.48
N SER A 711 -28.70 21.74 -21.51
CA SER A 711 -29.10 20.35 -21.74
C SER A 711 -29.94 19.75 -20.61
N ARG A 712 -29.61 20.01 -19.34
CA ARG A 712 -30.41 19.55 -18.18
C ARG A 712 -31.81 20.20 -18.19
N LEU A 713 -31.89 21.51 -18.40
CA LEU A 713 -33.15 22.25 -18.52
C LEU A 713 -34.02 21.75 -19.69
N ALA A 714 -33.37 21.37 -20.80
CA ALA A 714 -34.04 20.78 -21.97
C ALA A 714 -34.47 19.31 -21.79
N GLY A 715 -34.10 18.66 -20.68
CA GLY A 715 -34.57 17.35 -20.27
C GLY A 715 -35.78 17.39 -19.33
N LEU A 716 -36.03 18.51 -18.66
CA LEU A 716 -37.13 18.67 -17.69
C LEU A 716 -38.50 18.47 -18.36
N THR A 717 -39.40 17.77 -17.66
CA THR A 717 -40.77 17.54 -18.14
C THR A 717 -41.59 18.82 -18.13
N ALA A 718 -42.11 19.23 -19.29
CA ALA A 718 -43.00 20.38 -19.41
C ALA A 718 -44.34 20.18 -18.67
N ASN A 719 -44.73 21.15 -17.84
CA ASN A 719 -45.98 21.17 -17.07
C ASN A 719 -46.87 22.39 -17.39
N GLY A 720 -46.38 23.36 -18.17
CA GLY A 720 -47.14 24.49 -18.69
C GLY A 720 -47.79 24.21 -20.05
N THR A 721 -48.83 24.97 -20.41
CA THR A 721 -49.53 24.86 -21.71
C THR A 721 -49.14 25.99 -22.65
N THR A 722 -48.81 25.67 -23.91
CA THR A 722 -48.51 26.65 -24.97
C THR A 722 -49.61 26.62 -26.05
N THR A 723 -50.19 27.79 -26.36
CA THR A 723 -51.21 27.97 -27.40
C THR A 723 -50.77 29.02 -28.43
N ARG A 724 -50.89 28.72 -29.73
CA ARG A 724 -50.72 29.71 -30.82
C ARG A 724 -52.10 30.16 -31.32
N GLU A 725 -52.41 31.43 -31.10
CA GLU A 725 -53.64 32.09 -31.52
C GLU A 725 -53.65 32.44 -33.01
N SER A 726 -54.83 32.38 -33.64
CA SER A 726 -54.99 32.63 -35.09
C SER A 726 -54.71 34.07 -35.53
N TRP A 727 -54.73 35.02 -34.59
CA TRP A 727 -54.35 36.43 -34.80
C TRP A 727 -52.85 36.69 -34.57
N GLY A 728 -52.07 35.68 -34.19
CA GLY A 728 -50.61 35.78 -34.00
C GLY A 728 -50.14 35.80 -32.53
N GLY A 729 -51.01 35.64 -31.55
CA GLY A 729 -50.61 35.49 -30.14
C GLY A 729 -49.90 34.16 -29.86
N VAL A 730 -48.86 34.18 -29.04
CA VAL A 730 -48.17 33.01 -28.46
C VAL A 730 -48.42 33.06 -26.96
N MET A 731 -49.27 32.17 -26.45
CA MET A 731 -49.80 32.23 -25.08
C MET A 731 -49.25 31.05 -24.27
N LEU A 732 -48.42 31.34 -23.27
CA LEU A 732 -47.87 30.36 -22.31
C LEU A 732 -48.64 30.49 -20.99
N THR A 733 -49.33 29.44 -20.58
CA THR A 733 -50.10 29.40 -19.32
C THR A 733 -49.56 28.32 -18.39
N GLY A 734 -49.01 28.75 -17.26
CA GLY A 734 -48.57 27.91 -16.16
C GLY A 734 -49.43 28.16 -14.91
N THR A 735 -49.61 27.12 -14.10
CA THR A 735 -50.43 27.15 -12.87
C THR A 735 -49.68 26.62 -11.65
N ASP A 736 -48.43 26.16 -11.82
CA ASP A 736 -47.61 25.63 -10.73
C ASP A 736 -47.05 26.79 -9.89
N SER A 737 -47.13 26.69 -8.56
CA SER A 737 -46.66 27.72 -7.63
C SER A 737 -45.15 27.74 -7.42
N ASN A 738 -44.44 26.71 -7.89
CA ASN A 738 -43.01 26.50 -7.75
C ASN A 738 -42.28 26.73 -9.08
N VAL A 739 -42.53 25.89 -10.10
CA VAL A 739 -41.84 25.92 -11.40
C VAL A 739 -42.78 25.57 -12.55
N ASN A 740 -42.79 26.40 -13.59
CA ASN A 740 -43.54 26.19 -14.83
C ASN A 740 -42.57 26.02 -16.00
N ILE A 741 -42.52 24.82 -16.59
CA ILE A 741 -41.68 24.46 -17.73
C ILE A 741 -42.53 24.39 -18.99
N PHE A 742 -42.08 25.05 -20.05
CA PHE A 742 -42.72 25.08 -21.37
C PHE A 742 -41.73 24.62 -22.44
N ASP A 743 -42.21 23.86 -23.41
CA ASP A 743 -41.47 23.48 -24.61
C ASP A 743 -42.19 24.01 -25.86
N LEU A 744 -41.46 24.66 -26.77
CA LEU A 744 -41.97 25.09 -28.07
C LEU A 744 -40.87 25.21 -29.15
N SER A 745 -41.28 25.09 -30.42
CA SER A 745 -40.38 25.35 -31.56
C SER A 745 -40.16 26.86 -31.75
N ALA A 746 -38.95 27.25 -32.14
CA ALA A 746 -38.58 28.61 -32.56
C ALA A 746 -39.49 29.14 -33.68
N ASP A 747 -39.99 28.28 -34.58
CA ASP A 747 -40.94 28.66 -35.62
C ASP A 747 -42.28 29.18 -35.08
N THR A 748 -42.57 28.96 -33.79
CA THR A 748 -43.76 29.47 -33.11
C THR A 748 -43.76 31.01 -33.05
N PHE A 749 -42.62 31.67 -33.24
CA PHE A 749 -42.51 33.13 -33.31
C PHE A 749 -42.67 33.71 -34.73
N ASN A 750 -42.71 32.86 -35.77
CA ASN A 750 -42.96 33.31 -37.14
C ASN A 750 -44.35 33.93 -37.26
N GLY A 751 -44.42 35.23 -37.59
CA GLY A 751 -45.66 36.01 -37.62
C GLY A 751 -46.34 36.17 -36.27
N ALA A 752 -45.58 36.16 -35.16
CA ALA A 752 -46.12 36.49 -33.85
C ALA A 752 -46.43 37.99 -33.72
N VAL A 753 -47.42 38.32 -32.90
CA VAL A 753 -47.91 39.70 -32.63
C VAL A 753 -47.89 40.03 -31.14
N LEU A 754 -48.06 39.01 -30.30
CA LEU A 754 -47.86 39.07 -28.84
C LEU A 754 -47.25 37.75 -28.38
N TRP A 755 -46.28 37.82 -27.45
CA TRP A 755 -45.90 36.67 -26.62
C TRP A 755 -46.37 36.96 -25.19
N SER A 756 -47.29 36.15 -24.68
CA SER A 756 -47.80 36.29 -23.32
C SER A 756 -47.34 35.13 -22.45
N ILE A 757 -46.88 35.44 -21.23
CA ILE A 757 -46.56 34.45 -20.21
C ILE A 757 -47.44 34.72 -18.98
N HIS A 758 -48.23 33.73 -18.62
CA HIS A 758 -49.02 33.68 -17.39
C HIS A 758 -48.43 32.64 -16.45
N ALA A 759 -47.97 33.06 -15.28
CA ALA A 759 -47.54 32.15 -14.21
C ALA A 759 -47.78 32.79 -12.82
N PRO A 760 -48.00 31.99 -11.76
CA PRO A 760 -48.27 32.51 -10.43
C PRO A 760 -47.16 33.40 -9.87
N ALA A 761 -47.53 34.45 -9.13
CA ALA A 761 -46.60 35.30 -8.39
C ALA A 761 -45.63 34.47 -7.53
N GLY A 762 -44.34 34.65 -7.74
CA GLY A 762 -43.28 33.94 -7.02
C GLY A 762 -42.88 32.58 -7.59
N SER A 763 -43.62 32.00 -8.54
CA SER A 763 -43.16 30.84 -9.30
C SER A 763 -41.96 31.18 -10.21
N PHE A 764 -41.25 30.16 -10.69
CA PHE A 764 -40.20 30.28 -11.71
C PHE A 764 -40.70 29.77 -13.06
N VAL A 765 -40.19 30.31 -14.16
CA VAL A 765 -40.54 29.91 -15.54
C VAL A 765 -39.29 29.53 -16.31
N VAL A 766 -39.30 28.32 -16.90
CA VAL A 766 -38.32 27.87 -17.89
C VAL A 766 -39.02 27.67 -19.22
N VAL A 767 -38.51 28.30 -20.28
CA VAL A 767 -39.03 28.13 -21.65
C VAL A 767 -37.94 27.51 -22.52
N ASN A 768 -38.07 26.22 -22.80
CA ASN A 768 -37.24 25.49 -23.75
C ASN A 768 -37.68 25.83 -25.18
N ILE A 769 -36.82 26.53 -25.91
CA ILE A 769 -37.04 26.93 -27.31
C ILE A 769 -36.13 26.10 -28.19
N ARG A 770 -36.70 25.38 -29.16
CA ARG A 770 -35.97 24.42 -30.01
C ARG A 770 -36.01 24.79 -31.50
N GLY A 771 -34.87 24.65 -32.18
CA GLY A 771 -34.65 24.96 -33.59
C GLY A 771 -33.40 25.80 -33.81
N ALA A 772 -32.62 25.46 -34.85
CA ALA A 772 -31.30 26.05 -35.16
C ALA A 772 -31.30 27.58 -35.40
N SER A 773 -32.45 28.19 -35.65
CA SER A 773 -32.60 29.64 -35.82
C SER A 773 -33.91 30.14 -35.22
N ALA A 774 -33.86 31.27 -34.50
CA ALA A 774 -35.06 31.95 -33.99
C ALA A 774 -35.11 33.42 -34.45
N SER A 775 -36.31 33.95 -34.71
CA SER A 775 -36.49 35.32 -35.22
C SER A 775 -37.64 36.06 -34.51
N PHE A 776 -37.33 37.24 -33.98
CA PHE A 776 -38.21 38.06 -33.15
C PHE A 776 -38.38 39.44 -33.80
N ASN A 777 -39.46 39.65 -34.55
CA ASN A 777 -39.62 40.81 -35.42
C ASN A 777 -40.81 41.69 -34.99
N SER A 778 -40.52 42.76 -34.26
CA SER A 778 -41.42 43.90 -34.00
C SER A 778 -42.79 43.54 -33.40
N PHE A 779 -42.78 42.63 -32.42
CA PHE A 779 -43.96 42.22 -31.66
C PHE A 779 -43.77 42.40 -30.14
N SER A 780 -44.86 42.45 -29.39
CA SER A 780 -44.81 42.74 -27.94
C SER A 780 -44.66 41.48 -27.08
N ILE A 781 -44.09 41.64 -25.88
CA ILE A 781 -44.14 40.64 -24.80
C ILE A 781 -45.01 41.16 -23.65
N ALA A 782 -45.70 40.28 -22.92
CA ALA A 782 -46.55 40.64 -21.79
C ALA A 782 -46.61 39.56 -20.70
N PHE A 783 -46.50 39.97 -19.44
CA PHE A 783 -46.59 39.08 -18.28
C PHE A 783 -47.92 39.23 -17.53
N SER A 784 -48.40 38.13 -16.95
CA SER A 784 -49.60 38.11 -16.10
C SER A 784 -49.52 37.00 -15.04
N GLY A 785 -50.45 36.97 -14.08
CA GLY A 785 -50.43 36.05 -12.93
C GLY A 785 -49.48 36.46 -11.79
N GLY A 786 -48.57 37.42 -12.05
CA GLY A 786 -47.63 38.00 -11.07
C GLY A 786 -46.17 37.58 -11.27
N ILE A 787 -45.86 36.85 -12.34
CA ILE A 787 -44.48 36.61 -12.79
C ILE A 787 -43.77 37.92 -13.19
N ASN A 788 -42.44 37.96 -13.05
CA ASN A 788 -41.60 39.10 -13.43
C ASN A 788 -40.25 38.63 -14.03
N GLN A 789 -39.48 39.58 -14.55
CA GLN A 789 -38.22 39.38 -15.28
C GLN A 789 -37.19 38.52 -14.51
N HIS A 790 -37.10 38.68 -13.18
CA HIS A 790 -36.17 37.92 -12.34
C HIS A 790 -36.48 36.41 -12.30
N ARG A 791 -37.61 35.95 -12.83
CA ARG A 791 -38.07 34.55 -12.74
C ARG A 791 -38.44 33.92 -14.07
N VAL A 792 -37.97 34.47 -15.20
CA VAL A 792 -38.16 33.88 -16.53
C VAL A 792 -36.82 33.60 -17.20
N LEU A 793 -36.61 32.34 -17.59
CA LEU A 793 -35.44 31.84 -18.29
C LEU A 793 -35.83 31.26 -19.66
N TYR A 794 -35.32 31.87 -20.74
CA TYR A 794 -35.43 31.36 -22.11
C TYR A 794 -34.22 30.49 -22.42
N ASN A 795 -34.41 29.17 -22.45
CA ASN A 795 -33.39 28.19 -22.79
C ASN A 795 -33.48 27.84 -24.29
N PHE A 796 -32.68 28.49 -25.12
CA PHE A 796 -32.53 28.14 -26.53
C PHE A 796 -31.58 26.95 -26.63
N VAL A 797 -32.16 25.75 -26.76
CA VAL A 797 -31.48 24.46 -26.55
C VAL A 797 -30.39 24.18 -27.58
N ASP A 798 -30.71 24.46 -28.85
CA ASP A 798 -29.99 24.04 -30.04
C ASP A 798 -29.90 25.16 -31.11
N ALA A 799 -30.24 26.40 -30.75
CA ALA A 799 -30.16 27.53 -31.66
C ALA A 799 -28.71 27.93 -31.95
N GLU A 800 -28.32 27.95 -33.22
CA GLU A 800 -27.05 28.50 -33.71
C GLU A 800 -27.15 30.00 -34.04
N SER A 801 -28.38 30.52 -34.20
CA SER A 801 -28.65 31.92 -34.52
C SER A 801 -29.93 32.44 -33.87
N ILE A 802 -29.90 33.69 -33.40
CA ILE A 802 -31.08 34.42 -32.91
C ILE A 802 -31.06 35.83 -33.50
N THR A 803 -32.12 36.25 -34.16
CA THR A 803 -32.27 37.62 -34.70
C THR A 803 -33.43 38.33 -34.04
N ALA A 804 -33.19 39.49 -33.44
CA ALA A 804 -34.20 40.32 -32.77
C ALA A 804 -34.22 41.74 -33.35
N GLN A 805 -35.33 42.12 -33.99
CA GLN A 805 -35.52 43.43 -34.60
C GLN A 805 -36.79 44.10 -34.06
N GLY A 806 -36.65 45.25 -33.39
CA GLY A 806 -37.79 45.92 -32.75
C GLY A 806 -38.38 45.12 -31.58
N PHE A 807 -37.58 44.29 -30.90
CA PHE A 807 -38.03 43.35 -29.87
C PHE A 807 -37.24 43.52 -28.55
N GLY A 808 -37.91 43.29 -27.43
CA GLY A 808 -37.32 43.33 -26.08
C GLY A 808 -37.53 42.00 -25.35
N PHE A 809 -36.45 41.36 -24.91
CA PHE A 809 -36.55 40.15 -24.06
C PHE A 809 -36.81 40.54 -22.60
N TRP A 810 -37.88 40.04 -21.99
CA TRP A 810 -38.13 40.22 -20.56
C TRP A 810 -37.74 38.96 -19.79
N GLY A 811 -36.66 39.00 -19.02
CA GLY A 811 -36.03 37.83 -18.40
C GLY A 811 -34.73 37.41 -19.10
N THR A 812 -34.11 36.34 -18.59
CA THR A 812 -32.76 35.92 -18.98
C THR A 812 -32.76 34.94 -20.15
N VAL A 813 -31.83 35.10 -21.08
CA VAL A 813 -31.62 34.23 -22.24
C VAL A 813 -30.38 33.36 -22.03
N LEU A 814 -30.55 32.04 -22.07
CA LEU A 814 -29.49 31.05 -22.16
C LEU A 814 -29.51 30.45 -23.57
N ALA A 815 -28.49 30.76 -24.37
CA ALA A 815 -28.38 30.35 -25.77
C ALA A 815 -26.92 29.97 -26.12
N PRO A 816 -26.32 28.95 -25.47
CA PRO A 816 -24.86 28.76 -25.40
C PRO A 816 -24.18 28.26 -26.69
N TYR A 817 -24.94 28.20 -27.79
CA TYR A 817 -24.51 27.92 -29.15
C TYR A 817 -24.78 29.10 -30.12
N ALA A 818 -25.64 30.05 -29.74
CA ALA A 818 -26.24 31.02 -30.66
C ALA A 818 -25.39 32.27 -30.90
N HIS A 819 -25.21 32.65 -32.16
CA HIS A 819 -24.85 34.01 -32.54
C HIS A 819 -26.12 34.90 -32.50
N VAL A 820 -26.12 35.91 -31.63
CA VAL A 820 -27.27 36.82 -31.45
C VAL A 820 -27.07 38.09 -32.27
N SER A 821 -28.09 38.49 -33.03
CA SER A 821 -28.12 39.74 -33.78
C SER A 821 -29.29 40.62 -33.33
N PHE A 822 -28.99 41.87 -32.97
CA PHE A 822 -29.99 42.87 -32.58
C PHE A 822 -30.02 44.05 -33.56
N ASN A 823 -31.22 44.53 -33.85
CA ASN A 823 -31.47 45.76 -34.61
C ASN A 823 -32.61 46.54 -33.94
N ASN A 824 -32.24 47.53 -33.11
CA ASN A 824 -33.16 48.35 -32.28
C ASN A 824 -34.04 47.49 -31.35
N GLY A 825 -33.63 47.31 -30.09
CA GLY A 825 -34.33 46.45 -29.12
C GLY A 825 -33.73 46.54 -27.72
N SER A 826 -34.13 45.65 -26.81
CA SER A 826 -33.60 45.61 -25.44
C SER A 826 -33.54 44.19 -24.86
N TRP A 827 -32.92 44.05 -23.69
CA TRP A 827 -33.14 42.90 -22.81
C TRP A 827 -33.14 43.29 -21.33
N ASP A 828 -34.14 42.79 -20.61
CA ASP A 828 -34.36 42.99 -19.19
C ASP A 828 -34.00 41.70 -18.44
N GLY A 829 -32.70 41.41 -18.35
CA GLY A 829 -32.18 40.14 -17.83
C GLY A 829 -30.69 39.90 -18.16
N GLY A 830 -30.22 38.67 -18.05
CA GLY A 830 -28.91 38.27 -18.62
C GLY A 830 -29.04 37.75 -20.06
N ILE A 831 -27.99 37.87 -20.88
CA ILE A 831 -27.84 37.08 -22.11
C ILE A 831 -26.54 36.27 -22.03
N TYR A 832 -26.65 34.94 -22.14
CA TYR A 832 -25.54 33.98 -22.12
C TYR A 832 -25.47 33.27 -23.48
N ALA A 833 -24.65 33.78 -24.41
CA ALA A 833 -24.69 33.40 -25.82
C ALA A 833 -23.31 33.26 -26.48
N ARG A 834 -23.22 32.74 -27.70
CA ARG A 834 -21.93 32.55 -28.38
C ARG A 834 -21.29 33.90 -28.77
N SER A 835 -22.04 34.80 -29.39
CA SER A 835 -21.63 36.18 -29.68
C SER A 835 -22.86 37.11 -29.71
N LEU A 836 -22.65 38.42 -29.66
CA LEU A 836 -23.71 39.41 -29.90
C LEU A 836 -23.24 40.52 -30.84
N THR A 837 -24.05 40.80 -31.86
CA THR A 837 -23.83 41.93 -32.79
C THR A 837 -25.08 42.79 -32.85
N GLY A 838 -25.01 44.04 -32.42
CA GLY A 838 -26.16 44.95 -32.48
C GLY A 838 -26.24 45.98 -31.35
N ASN A 839 -27.17 46.91 -31.53
CA ASN A 839 -27.34 48.15 -30.76
C ASN A 839 -28.49 48.10 -29.73
N ALA A 840 -28.76 46.94 -29.13
CA ALA A 840 -29.81 46.81 -28.13
C ALA A 840 -29.34 47.25 -26.73
N GLU A 841 -30.28 47.75 -25.93
CA GLU A 841 -30.06 48.24 -24.56
C GLU A 841 -30.24 47.10 -23.53
N GLY A 842 -29.27 46.90 -22.65
CA GLY A 842 -29.32 45.91 -21.58
C GLY A 842 -29.69 46.53 -20.22
N HIS A 843 -30.74 46.01 -19.58
CA HIS A 843 -31.21 46.47 -18.26
C HIS A 843 -30.90 45.44 -17.15
N ILE A 844 -30.70 45.93 -15.93
CA ILE A 844 -30.47 45.07 -14.75
C ILE A 844 -31.80 44.49 -14.25
N ASN A 845 -32.08 43.23 -14.60
CA ASN A 845 -33.06 42.38 -13.92
C ASN A 845 -32.50 40.95 -13.73
N PRO A 846 -31.52 40.74 -12.83
CA PRO A 846 -30.81 39.47 -12.72
C PRO A 846 -31.75 38.32 -12.34
N LEU A 847 -31.51 37.13 -12.89
CA LEU A 847 -32.32 35.94 -12.63
C LEU A 847 -32.14 35.47 -11.17
N ASP A 848 -33.24 35.21 -10.46
CA ASP A 848 -33.18 34.63 -9.12
C ASP A 848 -32.53 33.24 -9.19
N PRO A 849 -31.46 32.95 -8.42
CA PRO A 849 -30.85 31.63 -8.39
C PRO A 849 -31.84 30.54 -7.99
N ARG A 850 -31.84 29.43 -8.72
CA ARG A 850 -32.82 28.36 -8.53
C ARG A 850 -32.21 26.99 -8.79
N ASP A 851 -32.59 26.02 -7.98
CA ASP A 851 -32.29 24.60 -8.22
C ASP A 851 -33.60 23.89 -8.56
N ILE A 852 -33.58 23.14 -9.66
CA ILE A 852 -34.72 22.36 -10.15
C ILE A 852 -34.26 20.91 -10.25
N CYS A 853 -34.77 20.04 -9.39
CA CYS A 853 -34.45 18.61 -9.39
C CYS A 853 -35.69 17.80 -9.79
N GLU A 854 -35.47 16.68 -10.49
CA GLU A 854 -36.47 15.62 -10.72
C GLU A 854 -36.62 14.69 -9.51
#